data_AF-A0A7J6GPD0-F1
#
_entry.id   AF-A0A7J6GPD0-F1
#
_cell.length_a   1.000
_cell.length_b   1.000
_cell.length_c   1.000
_cell.angle_alpha   90.00
_cell.angle_beta   90.00
_cell.angle_gamma   90.00
#
_symmetry.space_group_name_H-M   'P 1'
#
loop_
_entity.id
_entity.type
_entity.pdbx_description
1 polymer ?
#
loop_
_entity_poly.entity_id
_entity_poly.type
_entity_poly.pdbx_seq_one_letter_code
_entity_poly.pdbx_strand_id
1 'polypeptide(L)'
;MVVSSSEKATTNEQVTRKKGGLRTLPFIIANETFEKVASFGLLANMMLYLMNEYHLKITTGANVIFLWSALSNFTPIIGAFLSDSYLGRFRVIALGTIVSLLGMVVLLLTAVIPHARPPYCDIKHGEKCVAANLGQRLLLYTSFVLMSIGAGGIRPCSMAFGADQLDRPEKPENQRNLQIFFSWYYASTGVSIILAVTVIVYIQDNVGWAEGFGVPLGLMAFSTLMFLLGTSYFVKVKGNKNLFSGFAYAISAAWKNRHLSLPPNNFDANWFLNKACIKRDPSKDLSPEGEAKERWSVCTVRQVEELKALIKVIPIWSAGIYISAAIGQSFWLAEANQMKRHLTPHFEIPAGSFTVFTLLALTLWVALYDRVIVPLLLKRSPKQLHQPGLGYKLRMGIGLAISCLATAVAAIVEKKRREHALNGEIISAMWLVPQYSLVGLAEAFNAIGQIEFYYSQFPKSMSSIAVSLFTLGMCYGNLLGALIVKIVESCTENFNGEGVSWLPDNLNKGRLDQYYWLLTLFGFVNLLYYILCSWAYGPCENRQIWEEEEEEQEYVSKSKDFFDENDDLQNVSVHSLAAGKKVVLFGVPGAFTPTCSTKHVPGFIEKEAEFKAKGVNEIFLVSVNDPFVMKAWAQTYSGNKNVKFLADGAAKYTHALGLELDLSEKGLGIRSRRFALVVDNLKVTVANVENGGEFSVSSADDILKAL
;
A
#
# COMPACT_ATOMS: atom_id res chain seq x y z
N MET A 1 7.59 -67.23 -0.32
CA MET A 1 6.12 -67.29 -0.27
C MET A 1 5.70 -67.02 1.17
N VAL A 2 5.49 -65.75 1.53
CA VAL A 2 4.85 -65.32 2.78
C VAL A 2 4.00 -64.11 2.42
N VAL A 3 2.69 -64.29 2.53
CA VAL A 3 1.64 -63.29 2.39
C VAL A 3 1.58 -62.50 3.69
N SER A 4 1.53 -61.17 3.62
CA SER A 4 1.12 -60.32 4.74
C SER A 4 0.30 -59.14 4.21
N SER A 5 -0.96 -59.19 4.62
CA SER A 5 -2.07 -58.23 4.62
C SER A 5 -1.82 -56.79 4.17
N SER A 6 -2.68 -56.34 3.24
CA SER A 6 -2.96 -54.94 2.95
C SER A 6 -3.78 -54.29 4.06
N GLU A 7 -3.21 -53.31 4.75
CA GLU A 7 -4.01 -52.28 5.42
C GLU A 7 -4.23 -51.13 4.44
N LYS A 8 -5.45 -51.08 3.88
CA LYS A 8 -5.97 -49.85 3.26
C LYS A 8 -6.18 -48.84 4.39
N ALA A 9 -5.27 -47.90 4.53
CA ALA A 9 -5.49 -46.69 5.32
C ALA A 9 -6.60 -45.88 4.62
N THR A 10 -7.84 -46.06 5.09
CA THR A 10 -8.93 -45.12 4.85
C THR A 10 -8.52 -43.77 5.42
N THR A 11 -8.10 -42.87 4.53
CA THR A 11 -7.99 -41.45 4.82
C THR A 11 -9.39 -40.97 5.17
N ASN A 12 -9.61 -40.73 6.48
CA ASN A 12 -10.73 -39.92 6.93
C ASN A 12 -10.61 -38.56 6.25
N GLU A 13 -11.43 -38.32 5.22
CA GLU A 13 -11.81 -36.96 4.83
C GLU A 13 -12.50 -36.34 6.04
N GLN A 14 -11.71 -35.71 6.91
CA GLN A 14 -12.25 -34.69 7.78
C GLN A 14 -12.86 -33.65 6.85
N VAL A 15 -14.19 -33.56 6.85
CA VAL A 15 -14.96 -32.46 6.28
C VAL A 15 -14.51 -31.18 7.01
N THR A 16 -13.39 -30.63 6.58
CA THR A 16 -12.90 -29.35 7.09
C THR A 16 -13.91 -28.32 6.60
N ARG A 17 -14.65 -27.74 7.54
CA ARG A 17 -15.61 -26.65 7.29
C ARG A 17 -14.90 -25.63 6.39
N LYS A 18 -15.32 -25.52 5.11
CA LYS A 18 -14.72 -24.60 4.12
C LYS A 18 -14.50 -23.26 4.81
N LYS A 19 -13.28 -22.69 4.82
CA LYS A 19 -12.94 -21.38 5.43
C LYS A 19 -12.94 -20.27 4.36
N GLY A 20 -13.06 -19.01 4.80
CA GLY A 20 -13.09 -17.83 3.93
C GLY A 20 -14.38 -17.70 3.11
N GLY A 21 -14.28 -16.94 2.02
CA GLY A 21 -15.37 -16.64 1.08
C GLY A 21 -16.29 -15.51 1.54
N LEU A 22 -17.24 -15.15 0.68
CA LEU A 22 -18.13 -13.99 0.87
C LEU A 22 -18.87 -13.93 2.22
N ARG A 23 -19.10 -15.08 2.86
CA ARG A 23 -19.73 -15.18 4.20
C ARG A 23 -18.94 -14.54 5.33
N THR A 24 -17.64 -14.26 5.14
CA THR A 24 -16.82 -13.55 6.13
C THR A 24 -17.00 -12.03 6.05
N LEU A 25 -17.50 -11.52 4.92
CA LEU A 25 -17.58 -10.09 4.65
C LEU A 25 -18.47 -9.32 5.63
N PRO A 26 -19.66 -9.80 6.03
CA PRO A 26 -20.48 -9.08 7.00
C PRO A 26 -19.74 -8.81 8.31
N PHE A 27 -18.95 -9.76 8.81
CA PHE A 27 -18.18 -9.60 10.04
C PHE A 27 -17.03 -8.58 9.90
N ILE A 28 -16.35 -8.57 8.74
CA ILE A 28 -15.20 -7.69 8.50
C ILE A 28 -15.67 -6.27 8.20
N ILE A 29 -16.68 -6.11 7.36
CA ILE A 29 -17.26 -4.81 7.04
C ILE A 29 -17.93 -4.20 8.27
N ALA A 30 -18.67 -4.98 9.06
CA ALA A 30 -19.23 -4.50 10.33
C ALA A 30 -18.11 -4.03 11.26
N ASN A 31 -17.04 -4.81 11.42
CA ASN A 31 -15.93 -4.43 12.27
C ASN A 31 -15.29 -3.09 11.84
N GLU A 32 -15.04 -2.92 10.54
CA GLU A 32 -14.50 -1.65 10.04
C GLU A 32 -15.47 -0.49 10.26
N THR A 33 -16.73 -0.67 9.88
CA THR A 33 -17.77 0.36 9.91
C THR A 33 -17.92 0.91 11.34
N PHE A 34 -18.09 0.04 12.32
CA PHE A 34 -18.29 0.45 13.71
C PHE A 34 -17.03 1.02 14.35
N GLU A 35 -15.84 0.51 14.00
CA GLU A 35 -14.58 1.13 14.43
C GLU A 35 -14.46 2.56 13.91
N LYS A 36 -14.81 2.81 12.64
CA LYS A 36 -14.76 4.15 12.03
C LYS A 36 -15.71 5.13 12.71
N VAL A 37 -16.97 4.71 12.93
CA VAL A 37 -17.94 5.54 13.65
C VAL A 37 -17.44 5.87 15.05
N ALA A 38 -16.91 4.89 15.78
CA ALA A 38 -16.44 5.10 17.13
C ALA A 38 -15.19 6.00 17.19
N SER A 39 -14.18 5.73 16.36
CA SER A 39 -12.93 6.48 16.34
C SER A 39 -13.10 7.94 15.86
N PHE A 40 -13.74 8.15 14.70
CA PHE A 40 -13.89 9.50 14.14
C PHE A 40 -14.94 10.34 14.89
N GLY A 41 -15.98 9.71 15.45
CA GLY A 41 -16.99 10.40 16.26
C GLY A 41 -16.41 10.96 17.56
N LEU A 42 -15.44 10.27 18.17
CA LEU A 42 -14.73 10.78 19.36
C LEU A 42 -13.74 11.89 19.01
N LEU A 43 -13.00 11.75 17.90
CA LEU A 43 -11.99 12.73 17.50
C LEU A 43 -12.59 14.09 17.12
N ALA A 44 -13.70 14.09 16.38
CA ALA A 44 -14.24 15.30 15.74
C ALA A 44 -14.63 16.42 16.71
N ASN A 45 -15.00 16.08 17.95
CA ASN A 45 -15.45 17.05 18.94
C ASN A 45 -14.58 17.10 20.21
N MET A 46 -13.47 16.34 20.24
CA MET A 46 -12.62 16.23 21.43
C MET A 46 -12.10 17.57 21.91
N MET A 47 -11.90 18.53 21.01
CA MET A 47 -11.46 19.89 21.36
C MET A 47 -12.44 20.57 22.33
N LEU A 48 -13.75 20.42 22.11
CA LEU A 48 -14.75 20.98 23.03
C LEU A 48 -14.74 20.28 24.39
N TYR A 49 -14.49 18.97 24.43
CA TYR A 49 -14.35 18.25 25.70
C TYR A 49 -13.16 18.77 26.50
N LEU A 50 -12.00 18.94 25.85
CA LEU A 50 -10.79 19.46 26.48
C LEU A 50 -10.98 20.89 27.01
N MET A 51 -11.68 21.73 26.26
CA MET A 51 -11.93 23.13 26.64
C MET A 51 -12.99 23.25 27.74
N ASN A 52 -14.15 22.59 27.57
CA ASN A 52 -15.31 22.79 28.43
C ASN A 52 -15.24 21.96 29.72
N GLU A 53 -14.68 20.74 29.67
CA GLU A 53 -14.71 19.81 30.80
C GLU A 53 -13.37 19.70 31.53
N TYR A 54 -12.26 19.91 30.81
CA TYR A 54 -10.91 19.90 31.39
C TYR A 54 -10.31 21.29 31.58
N HIS A 55 -11.03 22.34 31.15
CA HIS A 55 -10.63 23.76 31.24
C HIS A 55 -9.24 24.00 30.64
N LEU A 56 -8.88 23.26 29.59
CA LEU A 56 -7.60 23.46 28.92
C LEU A 56 -7.67 24.69 28.02
N LYS A 57 -6.55 25.41 27.97
CA LYS A 57 -6.30 26.45 26.98
C LYS A 57 -6.47 25.92 25.57
N ILE A 58 -6.91 26.76 24.63
CA ILE A 58 -7.10 26.35 23.22
C ILE A 58 -5.79 25.80 22.64
N THR A 59 -4.67 26.46 22.89
CA THR A 59 -3.32 26.04 22.45
C THR A 59 -2.92 24.68 23.03
N THR A 60 -3.16 24.46 24.33
CA THR A 60 -2.85 23.20 25.02
C THR A 60 -3.74 22.07 24.52
N GLY A 61 -5.04 22.32 24.33
CA GLY A 61 -5.98 21.36 23.76
C GLY A 61 -5.61 20.96 22.33
N ALA A 62 -5.27 21.93 21.48
CA ALA A 62 -4.80 21.68 20.12
C ALA A 62 -3.53 20.81 20.12
N ASN A 63 -2.54 21.12 20.96
CA ASN A 63 -1.32 20.31 21.11
C ASN A 63 -1.62 18.87 21.54
N VAL A 64 -2.54 18.66 22.48
CA VAL A 64 -2.96 17.31 22.91
C VAL A 64 -3.59 16.53 21.76
N ILE A 65 -4.46 17.16 20.97
CA ILE A 65 -5.10 16.52 19.81
C ILE A 65 -4.09 16.20 18.71
N PHE A 66 -3.14 17.12 18.44
CA PHE A 66 -2.06 16.86 17.50
C PHE A 66 -1.20 15.66 17.95
N LEU A 67 -0.82 15.60 19.23
CA LEU A 67 -0.04 14.48 19.76
C LEU A 67 -0.82 13.15 19.71
N TRP A 68 -2.10 13.17 20.05
CA TRP A 68 -2.97 11.99 19.94
C TRP A 68 -3.09 11.53 18.48
N SER A 69 -3.29 12.46 17.55
CA SER A 69 -3.37 12.18 16.12
C SER A 69 -2.03 11.66 15.56
N ALA A 70 -0.91 12.22 15.99
CA ALA A 70 0.42 11.74 15.63
C ALA A 70 0.63 10.28 16.08
N LEU A 71 0.31 9.98 17.34
CA LEU A 71 0.42 8.63 17.88
C LEU A 71 -0.51 7.63 17.15
N SER A 72 -1.74 8.03 16.86
CA SER A 72 -2.71 7.23 16.11
C SER A 72 -2.30 6.97 14.65
N ASN A 73 -1.46 7.83 14.07
CA ASN A 73 -0.92 7.66 12.72
C ASN A 73 0.44 6.93 12.69
N PHE A 74 1.16 6.88 13.81
CA PHE A 74 2.42 6.14 13.95
C PHE A 74 2.23 4.66 14.29
N THR A 75 1.32 4.37 15.24
CA THR A 75 1.06 3.01 15.74
C THR A 75 0.64 1.99 14.66
N PRO A 76 -0.02 2.35 13.53
CA PRO A 76 -0.25 1.43 12.41
C PRO A 76 1.01 0.77 11.86
N ILE A 77 2.15 1.46 11.87
CA ILE A 77 3.42 0.90 11.37
C ILE A 77 3.87 -0.27 12.26
N ILE A 78 3.72 -0.10 13.57
CA ILE A 78 4.01 -1.15 14.56
C ILE A 78 3.02 -2.31 14.38
N GLY A 79 1.73 -2.01 14.20
CA GLY A 79 0.70 -3.03 13.96
C GLY A 79 0.96 -3.84 12.69
N ALA A 80 1.28 -3.18 11.58
CA ALA A 80 1.67 -3.82 10.33
C ALA A 80 2.87 -4.74 10.53
N PHE A 81 3.95 -4.24 11.15
CA PHE A 81 5.16 -5.02 11.44
C PHE A 81 4.86 -6.26 12.30
N LEU A 82 4.07 -6.11 13.38
CA LEU A 82 3.68 -7.22 14.24
C LEU A 82 2.83 -8.26 13.50
N SER A 83 1.94 -7.80 12.62
CA SER A 83 1.04 -8.66 11.87
C SER A 83 1.77 -9.48 10.82
N ASP A 84 2.66 -8.83 10.07
CA ASP A 84 3.40 -9.45 8.98
C ASP A 84 4.57 -10.27 9.52
N SER A 85 5.23 -9.88 10.62
CA SER A 85 6.44 -10.58 11.07
C SER A 85 6.19 -11.73 12.06
N TYR A 86 5.19 -11.62 12.93
CA TYR A 86 5.06 -12.51 14.10
C TYR A 86 3.65 -13.09 14.33
N LEU A 87 2.65 -12.23 14.49
CA LEU A 87 1.36 -12.62 15.07
C LEU A 87 0.32 -13.03 14.03
N GLY A 88 0.46 -12.59 12.78
CA GLY A 88 -0.56 -12.71 11.74
C GLY A 88 -1.68 -11.67 11.91
N ARG A 89 -2.27 -11.24 10.79
CA ARG A 89 -3.27 -10.15 10.71
C ARG A 89 -4.46 -10.35 11.65
N PHE A 90 -5.02 -11.56 11.72
CA PHE A 90 -6.16 -11.86 12.60
C PHE A 90 -5.89 -11.54 14.07
N ARG A 91 -4.72 -11.95 14.61
CA ARG A 91 -4.41 -11.77 16.03
C ARG A 91 -4.16 -10.31 16.36
N VAL A 92 -3.50 -9.58 15.46
CA VAL A 92 -3.23 -8.15 15.64
C VAL A 92 -4.52 -7.34 15.62
N ILE A 93 -5.46 -7.64 14.71
CA ILE A 93 -6.79 -7.00 14.71
C ILE A 93 -7.53 -7.32 16.01
N ALA A 94 -7.60 -8.58 16.43
CA ALA A 94 -8.32 -8.99 17.64
C ALA A 94 -7.77 -8.31 18.92
N LEU A 95 -6.45 -8.23 19.06
CA LEU A 95 -5.81 -7.50 20.15
C LEU A 95 -6.10 -6.00 20.04
N GLY A 96 -6.00 -5.44 18.82
CA GLY A 96 -6.27 -4.03 18.56
C GLY A 96 -7.70 -3.62 18.93
N THR A 97 -8.71 -4.42 18.58
CA THR A 97 -10.11 -4.16 18.93
C THR A 97 -10.33 -4.16 20.45
N ILE A 98 -9.70 -5.09 21.18
CA ILE A 98 -9.80 -5.16 22.64
C ILE A 98 -9.11 -3.95 23.29
N VAL A 99 -7.90 -3.59 22.85
CA VAL A 99 -7.15 -2.46 23.41
C VAL A 99 -7.85 -1.12 23.11
N SER A 100 -8.42 -0.97 21.91
CA SER A 100 -9.23 0.20 21.57
C SER A 100 -10.48 0.31 22.44
N LEU A 101 -11.18 -0.81 22.65
CA LEU A 101 -12.34 -0.87 23.54
C LEU A 101 -11.98 -0.45 24.97
N LEU A 102 -10.87 -0.97 25.51
CA LEU A 102 -10.35 -0.55 26.82
C LEU A 102 -10.06 0.96 26.88
N GLY A 103 -9.45 1.51 25.84
CA GLY A 103 -9.22 2.96 25.75
C GLY A 103 -10.51 3.77 25.80
N MET A 104 -11.55 3.35 25.08
CA MET A 104 -12.87 4.00 25.10
C MET A 104 -13.58 3.84 26.45
N VAL A 105 -13.42 2.70 27.13
CA VAL A 105 -13.92 2.53 28.52
C VAL A 105 -13.27 3.57 29.43
N VAL A 106 -11.95 3.72 29.37
CA VAL A 106 -11.23 4.71 30.19
C VAL A 106 -11.72 6.13 29.87
N LEU A 107 -11.95 6.47 28.59
CA LEU A 107 -12.51 7.77 28.20
C LEU A 107 -13.95 7.97 28.72
N LEU A 108 -14.80 6.95 28.69
CA LEU A 108 -16.14 7.06 29.26
C LEU A 108 -16.08 7.32 30.78
N LEU A 109 -15.16 6.65 31.48
CA LEU A 109 -14.97 6.85 32.93
C LEU A 109 -14.60 8.30 33.28
N THR A 110 -13.90 9.04 32.40
CA THR A 110 -13.61 10.46 32.63
C THR A 110 -14.85 11.34 32.60
N ALA A 111 -15.88 10.94 31.84
CA ALA A 111 -17.16 11.67 31.77
C ALA A 111 -18.15 11.25 32.86
N VAL A 112 -18.18 9.95 33.22
CA VAL A 112 -19.16 9.39 34.16
C VAL A 112 -18.79 9.63 35.62
N ILE A 113 -17.50 9.52 35.98
CA ILE A 113 -17.07 9.68 37.38
C ILE A 113 -16.87 11.18 37.68
N PRO A 114 -17.64 11.79 38.60
CA PRO A 114 -17.56 13.24 38.85
C PRO A 114 -16.18 13.75 39.27
N HIS A 115 -15.40 12.95 40.00
CA HIS A 115 -14.05 13.32 40.45
C HIS A 115 -12.94 13.01 39.43
N ALA A 116 -13.25 12.33 38.32
CA ALA A 116 -12.29 12.00 37.27
C ALA A 116 -12.00 13.18 36.31
N ARG A 117 -12.71 14.29 36.48
CA ARG A 117 -12.50 15.57 35.80
C ARG A 117 -12.63 16.75 36.79
N PRO A 118 -12.16 17.96 36.43
CA PRO A 118 -12.42 19.17 37.20
C PRO A 118 -13.90 19.36 37.54
N PRO A 119 -14.21 20.03 38.67
CA PRO A 119 -15.59 20.42 38.96
C PRO A 119 -16.07 21.42 37.90
N TYR A 120 -17.35 21.35 37.57
CA TYR A 120 -18.00 22.29 36.65
C TYR A 120 -17.78 23.74 37.10
N CYS A 121 -17.47 24.61 36.15
CA CYS A 121 -17.38 26.06 36.32
C CYS A 121 -17.96 26.75 35.10
N ASP A 122 -18.53 27.94 35.29
CA ASP A 122 -19.06 28.73 34.19
C ASP A 122 -18.03 29.71 33.64
N ILE A 123 -17.30 29.27 32.61
CA ILE A 123 -16.32 30.09 31.88
C ILE A 123 -16.99 31.31 31.23
N LYS A 124 -18.26 31.20 30.80
CA LYS A 124 -18.97 32.28 30.08
C LYS A 124 -19.37 33.42 31.01
N HIS A 125 -19.67 33.12 32.27
CA HIS A 125 -19.97 34.12 33.30
C HIS A 125 -18.73 34.61 34.07
N GLY A 126 -17.53 34.21 33.66
CA GLY A 126 -16.27 34.72 34.21
C GLY A 126 -15.84 34.04 35.51
N GLU A 127 -16.35 32.85 35.82
CA GLU A 127 -15.88 32.09 36.97
C GLU A 127 -14.43 31.60 36.77
N LYS A 128 -13.64 31.65 37.85
CA LYS A 128 -12.26 31.11 37.83
C LYS A 128 -12.30 29.59 37.93
N CYS A 129 -12.09 28.93 36.81
CA CYS A 129 -12.04 27.48 36.72
C CYS A 129 -10.76 26.89 37.31
N VAL A 130 -10.91 25.76 38.02
CA VAL A 130 -9.78 24.98 38.52
C VAL A 130 -9.24 24.11 37.38
N ALA A 131 -7.92 24.15 37.18
CA ALA A 131 -7.26 23.31 36.19
C ALA A 131 -7.27 21.84 36.59
N ALA A 132 -7.35 20.93 35.61
CA ALA A 132 -7.27 19.50 35.86
C ALA A 132 -5.99 19.10 36.60
N ASN A 133 -6.15 18.28 37.64
CA ASN A 133 -5.03 17.75 38.41
C ASN A 133 -4.24 16.70 37.58
N LEU A 134 -3.07 16.29 38.08
CA LEU A 134 -2.22 15.34 37.37
C LEU A 134 -2.93 13.99 37.13
N GLY A 135 -3.67 13.47 38.12
CA GLY A 135 -4.39 12.20 38.00
C GLY A 135 -5.47 12.21 36.92
N GLN A 136 -6.25 13.29 36.83
CA GLN A 136 -7.30 13.50 35.83
C GLN A 136 -6.70 13.57 34.42
N ARG A 137 -5.57 14.27 34.26
CA ARG A 137 -4.86 14.34 32.96
C ARG A 137 -4.24 12.99 32.58
N LEU A 138 -3.63 12.28 33.52
CA LEU A 138 -3.07 10.95 33.26
C LEU A 138 -4.14 9.95 32.84
N LEU A 139 -5.31 9.98 33.48
CA LEU A 139 -6.44 9.14 33.10
C LEU A 139 -6.89 9.42 31.67
N LEU A 140 -7.07 10.70 31.32
CA LEU A 140 -7.41 11.14 29.97
C LEU A 140 -6.36 10.70 28.95
N TYR A 141 -5.08 10.98 29.18
CA TYR A 141 -4.01 10.63 28.23
C TYR A 141 -3.82 9.12 28.08
N THR A 142 -4.07 8.34 29.14
CA THR A 142 -4.07 6.88 29.06
C THR A 142 -5.14 6.39 28.08
N SER A 143 -6.33 7.00 28.08
CA SER A 143 -7.38 6.68 27.11
C SER A 143 -6.91 6.91 25.66
N PHE A 144 -6.29 8.06 25.38
CA PHE A 144 -5.79 8.40 24.05
C PHE A 144 -4.68 7.46 23.58
N VAL A 145 -3.76 7.09 24.47
CA VAL A 145 -2.67 6.14 24.17
C VAL A 145 -3.25 4.76 23.86
N LEU A 146 -4.15 4.24 24.69
CA LEU A 146 -4.80 2.94 24.47
C LEU A 146 -5.60 2.92 23.16
N MET A 147 -6.40 3.96 22.89
CA MET A 147 -7.14 4.08 21.63
C MET A 147 -6.20 4.13 20.42
N SER A 148 -5.06 4.83 20.52
CA SER A 148 -4.06 4.89 19.46
C SER A 148 -3.44 3.52 19.19
N ILE A 149 -3.02 2.80 20.24
CA ILE A 149 -2.46 1.43 20.12
C ILE A 149 -3.49 0.49 19.48
N GLY A 150 -4.75 0.58 19.93
CA GLY A 150 -5.84 -0.21 19.38
C GLY A 150 -6.07 0.07 17.89
N ALA A 151 -6.19 1.34 17.51
CA ALA A 151 -6.30 1.77 16.11
C ALA A 151 -5.11 1.31 15.26
N GLY A 152 -3.90 1.34 15.83
CA GLY A 152 -2.68 0.85 15.19
C GLY A 152 -2.69 -0.65 14.88
N GLY A 153 -3.37 -1.47 15.68
CA GLY A 153 -3.56 -2.90 15.37
C GLY A 153 -4.63 -3.14 14.29
N ILE A 154 -5.68 -2.34 14.27
CA ILE A 154 -6.87 -2.57 13.41
C ILE A 154 -6.65 -2.05 12.00
N ARG A 155 -6.33 -0.76 11.86
CA ARG A 155 -6.35 -0.04 10.58
C ARG A 155 -5.42 -0.61 9.49
N PRO A 156 -4.15 -0.94 9.76
CA PRO A 156 -3.26 -1.44 8.71
C PRO A 156 -3.62 -2.86 8.26
N CYS A 157 -4.32 -3.63 9.11
CA CYS A 157 -4.55 -5.05 8.88
C CYS A 157 -5.94 -5.36 8.30
N SER A 158 -6.96 -4.54 8.56
CA SER A 158 -8.36 -4.91 8.34
C SER A 158 -8.72 -5.08 6.87
N MET A 159 -8.30 -4.15 6.00
CA MET A 159 -8.51 -4.26 4.55
C MET A 159 -7.80 -5.49 3.97
N ALA A 160 -6.53 -5.68 4.33
CA ALA A 160 -5.72 -6.80 3.86
C ALA A 160 -6.27 -8.15 4.35
N PHE A 161 -6.72 -8.22 5.61
CA PHE A 161 -7.36 -9.40 6.18
C PHE A 161 -8.68 -9.74 5.47
N GLY A 162 -9.45 -8.73 5.04
CA GLY A 162 -10.65 -8.91 4.22
C GLY A 162 -10.34 -9.48 2.84
N ALA A 163 -9.31 -8.96 2.18
CA ALA A 163 -8.85 -9.47 0.89
C ALA A 163 -8.41 -10.95 0.99
N ASP A 164 -7.67 -11.32 2.05
CA ASP A 164 -7.23 -12.70 2.31
C ASP A 164 -8.40 -13.71 2.38
N GLN A 165 -9.62 -13.26 2.68
CA GLN A 165 -10.77 -14.16 2.75
C GLN A 165 -11.32 -14.52 1.37
N LEU A 166 -11.14 -13.64 0.39
CA LEU A 166 -11.68 -13.77 -0.96
C LEU A 166 -10.64 -14.26 -1.95
N ASP A 167 -9.35 -14.03 -1.67
CA ASP A 167 -8.27 -14.32 -2.58
C ASP A 167 -8.15 -15.83 -2.88
N ARG A 168 -8.62 -16.20 -4.08
CA ARG A 168 -8.58 -17.55 -4.65
C ARG A 168 -8.16 -17.45 -6.11
N PRO A 169 -6.85 -17.34 -6.40
CA PRO A 169 -6.35 -17.05 -7.74
C PRO A 169 -6.77 -18.09 -8.78
N GLU A 170 -7.06 -19.32 -8.36
CA GLU A 170 -7.53 -20.42 -9.22
C GLU A 170 -8.94 -20.19 -9.81
N LYS A 171 -9.72 -19.25 -9.26
CA LYS A 171 -11.09 -19.00 -9.72
C LYS A 171 -11.17 -17.80 -10.65
N PRO A 172 -11.90 -17.90 -11.79
CA PRO A 172 -12.06 -16.77 -12.71
C PRO A 172 -12.78 -15.57 -12.06
N GLU A 173 -13.62 -15.83 -11.05
CA GLU A 173 -14.36 -14.79 -10.32
C GLU A 173 -13.52 -14.03 -9.28
N ASN A 174 -12.25 -14.41 -9.03
CA ASN A 174 -11.43 -13.86 -7.94
C ASN A 174 -11.32 -12.33 -8.02
N GLN A 175 -10.92 -11.83 -9.19
CA GLN A 175 -10.73 -10.39 -9.42
C GLN A 175 -12.03 -9.61 -9.21
N ARG A 176 -13.15 -10.11 -9.73
CA ARG A 176 -14.47 -9.49 -9.58
C ARG A 176 -14.90 -9.44 -8.11
N ASN A 177 -14.71 -10.53 -7.36
CA ASN A 177 -15.09 -10.60 -5.95
C ASN A 177 -14.25 -9.64 -5.09
N LEU A 178 -12.95 -9.53 -5.36
CA LEU A 178 -12.07 -8.58 -4.69
C LEU A 178 -12.47 -7.12 -4.99
N GLN A 179 -12.78 -6.80 -6.25
CA GLN A 179 -13.24 -5.45 -6.64
C GLN A 179 -14.54 -5.07 -5.91
N ILE A 180 -15.53 -5.95 -5.89
CA ILE A 180 -16.80 -5.73 -5.18
C ILE A 180 -16.56 -5.49 -3.69
N PHE A 181 -15.67 -6.27 -3.07
CA PHE A 181 -15.29 -6.09 -1.67
C PHE A 181 -14.68 -4.70 -1.42
N PHE A 182 -13.70 -4.28 -2.21
CA PHE A 182 -13.07 -2.98 -2.04
C PHE A 182 -14.08 -1.84 -2.22
N SER A 183 -14.96 -1.90 -3.24
CA SER A 183 -16.01 -0.89 -3.43
C SER A 183 -16.94 -0.77 -2.24
N TRP A 184 -17.44 -1.89 -1.70
CA TRP A 184 -18.30 -1.88 -0.51
C TRP A 184 -17.56 -1.40 0.73
N TYR A 185 -16.30 -1.79 0.92
CA TYR A 185 -15.47 -1.37 2.04
C TYR A 185 -15.25 0.15 2.07
N TYR A 186 -14.96 0.76 0.92
CA TYR A 186 -14.83 2.22 0.82
C TYR A 186 -16.17 2.93 1.01
N ALA A 187 -17.24 2.43 0.39
CA ALA A 187 -18.57 3.01 0.54
C ALA A 187 -19.04 2.97 1.99
N SER A 188 -18.90 1.82 2.68
CA SER A 188 -19.30 1.69 4.09
C SER A 188 -18.47 2.58 5.00
N THR A 189 -17.16 2.69 4.76
CA THR A 189 -16.26 3.58 5.51
C THR A 189 -16.65 5.04 5.35
N GLY A 190 -16.92 5.50 4.12
CA GLY A 190 -17.33 6.88 3.85
C GLY A 190 -18.63 7.26 4.58
N VAL A 191 -19.66 6.41 4.49
CA VAL A 191 -20.93 6.60 5.21
C VAL A 191 -20.71 6.60 6.73
N SER A 192 -19.86 5.70 7.23
CA SER A 192 -19.53 5.60 8.66
C SER A 192 -18.93 6.90 9.20
N ILE A 193 -17.96 7.48 8.49
CA ILE A 193 -17.30 8.72 8.92
C ILE A 193 -18.30 9.88 8.92
N ILE A 194 -19.16 9.99 7.89
CA ILE A 194 -20.22 11.02 7.83
C ILE A 194 -21.17 10.90 9.04
N LEU A 195 -21.62 9.68 9.36
CA LEU A 195 -22.46 9.43 10.53
C LEU A 195 -21.73 9.75 11.84
N ALA A 196 -20.43 9.46 11.94
CA ALA A 196 -19.60 9.82 13.08
C ALA A 196 -19.57 11.33 13.31
N VAL A 197 -19.21 12.11 12.29
CA VAL A 197 -19.03 13.56 12.44
C VAL A 197 -20.35 14.33 12.54
N THR A 198 -21.49 13.67 12.28
CA THR A 198 -22.84 14.26 12.41
C THR A 198 -23.56 13.76 13.65
N VAL A 199 -23.96 12.49 13.67
CA VAL A 199 -24.84 11.91 14.69
C VAL A 199 -24.14 11.81 16.04
N ILE A 200 -22.90 11.29 16.08
CA ILE A 200 -22.17 11.15 17.35
C ILE A 200 -21.83 12.52 17.93
N VAL A 201 -21.38 13.46 17.08
CA VAL A 201 -21.10 14.84 17.49
C VAL A 201 -22.37 15.53 18.00
N TYR A 202 -23.52 15.30 17.34
CA TYR A 202 -24.81 15.82 17.81
C TYR A 202 -25.18 15.29 19.20
N ILE A 203 -24.97 14.00 19.47
CA ILE A 203 -25.21 13.41 20.80
C ILE A 203 -24.28 14.04 21.84
N GLN A 204 -22.99 14.22 21.50
CA GLN A 204 -22.01 14.83 22.40
C GLN A 204 -22.40 16.27 22.78
N ASP A 205 -22.83 17.09 21.82
CA ASP A 205 -23.17 18.50 22.06
C ASP A 205 -24.54 18.69 22.73
N ASN A 206 -25.55 17.88 22.39
CA ASN A 206 -26.95 18.14 22.80
C ASN A 206 -27.47 17.21 23.90
N VAL A 207 -26.91 16.00 24.05
CA VAL A 207 -27.36 15.03 25.07
C VAL A 207 -26.38 15.01 26.25
N GLY A 208 -25.08 14.94 25.96
CA GLY A 208 -24.04 14.95 26.97
C GLY A 208 -22.83 14.09 26.61
N TRP A 209 -21.73 14.32 27.32
CA TRP A 209 -20.47 13.59 27.08
C TRP A 209 -20.53 12.11 27.47
N ALA A 210 -21.28 11.75 28.52
CA ALA A 210 -21.39 10.36 28.95
C ALA A 210 -22.07 9.50 27.87
N GLU A 211 -23.18 9.99 27.32
CA GLU A 211 -23.92 9.36 26.22
C GLU A 211 -23.11 9.43 24.91
N GLY A 212 -22.50 10.58 24.64
CA GLY A 212 -21.66 10.82 23.47
C GLY A 212 -20.40 9.94 23.41
N PHE A 213 -19.92 9.43 24.54
CA PHE A 213 -18.84 8.44 24.62
C PHE A 213 -19.36 7.00 24.75
N GLY A 214 -20.51 6.82 25.42
CA GLY A 214 -21.14 5.52 25.63
C GLY A 214 -21.63 4.87 24.33
N VAL A 215 -22.19 5.66 23.39
CA VAL A 215 -22.64 5.14 22.10
C VAL A 215 -21.45 4.61 21.25
N PRO A 216 -20.38 5.39 21.01
CA PRO A 216 -19.14 4.86 20.40
C PRO A 216 -18.59 3.60 21.07
N LEU A 217 -18.57 3.56 22.40
CA LEU A 217 -18.13 2.38 23.15
C LEU A 217 -18.99 1.15 22.86
N GLY A 218 -20.33 1.30 22.85
CA GLY A 218 -21.26 0.22 22.53
C GLY A 218 -21.09 -0.29 21.10
N LEU A 219 -20.91 0.61 20.12
CA LEU A 219 -20.63 0.25 18.73
C LEU A 219 -19.30 -0.50 18.61
N MET A 220 -18.25 -0.05 19.31
CA MET A 220 -16.95 -0.72 19.31
C MET A 220 -16.99 -2.09 20.02
N ALA A 221 -17.80 -2.24 21.07
CA ALA A 221 -18.03 -3.52 21.73
C ALA A 221 -18.74 -4.49 20.77
N PHE A 222 -19.76 -4.02 20.06
CA PHE A 222 -20.46 -4.78 19.05
C PHE A 222 -19.53 -5.19 17.88
N SER A 223 -18.69 -4.27 17.42
CA SER A 223 -17.61 -4.51 16.44
C SER A 223 -16.71 -5.67 16.86
N THR A 224 -16.18 -5.59 18.08
CA THR A 224 -15.28 -6.59 18.66
C THR A 224 -15.96 -7.95 18.76
N LEU A 225 -17.22 -7.98 19.23
CA LEU A 225 -18.00 -9.21 19.33
C LEU A 225 -18.22 -9.85 17.96
N MET A 226 -18.66 -9.07 16.96
CA MET A 226 -18.87 -9.57 15.59
C MET A 226 -17.59 -10.14 15.00
N PHE A 227 -16.46 -9.45 15.16
CA PHE A 227 -15.17 -9.93 14.66
C PHE A 227 -14.77 -11.27 15.32
N LEU A 228 -14.91 -11.38 16.64
CA LEU A 228 -14.59 -12.60 17.37
C LEU A 228 -15.54 -13.77 17.05
N LEU A 229 -16.84 -13.52 16.83
CA LEU A 229 -17.78 -14.55 16.38
C LEU A 229 -17.43 -15.07 14.97
N GLY A 230 -16.86 -14.21 14.12
CA GLY A 230 -16.35 -14.56 12.79
C GLY A 230 -15.16 -15.54 12.79
N THR A 231 -14.51 -15.75 13.93
CA THR A 231 -13.23 -16.50 14.08
C THR A 231 -13.24 -17.88 13.42
N SER A 232 -14.36 -18.61 13.48
CA SER A 232 -14.47 -19.96 12.93
C SER A 232 -14.58 -19.97 11.39
N TYR A 233 -14.97 -18.85 10.79
CA TYR A 233 -15.16 -18.70 9.35
C TYR A 233 -13.89 -18.22 8.63
N PHE A 234 -12.99 -17.53 9.33
CA PHE A 234 -11.83 -16.86 8.72
C PHE A 234 -10.68 -17.80 8.31
N VAL A 235 -10.06 -17.45 7.18
CA VAL A 235 -8.72 -17.90 6.78
C VAL A 235 -7.70 -17.04 7.53
N LYS A 236 -6.72 -17.69 8.17
CA LYS A 236 -5.69 -17.04 9.00
C LYS A 236 -4.33 -17.29 8.39
N VAL A 237 -3.82 -16.31 7.64
CA VAL A 237 -2.50 -16.36 7.02
C VAL A 237 -1.42 -16.14 8.08
N LYS A 238 -0.33 -16.92 8.01
CA LYS A 238 0.84 -16.74 8.89
C LYS A 238 1.71 -15.58 8.37
N GLY A 239 2.35 -14.86 9.28
CA GLY A 239 3.26 -13.76 8.93
C GLY A 239 4.47 -14.20 8.09
N ASN A 240 4.96 -13.31 7.22
CA ASN A 240 6.19 -13.40 6.44
C ASN A 240 7.33 -12.58 7.09
N LYS A 241 8.47 -13.22 7.37
CA LYS A 241 9.51 -12.71 8.29
C LYS A 241 10.51 -11.68 7.70
N ASN A 242 10.43 -11.32 6.42
CA ASN A 242 11.65 -10.93 5.68
C ASN A 242 11.76 -9.50 5.11
N LEU A 243 10.72 -8.65 5.15
CA LEU A 243 10.76 -7.37 4.42
C LEU A 243 11.65 -6.31 5.09
N PHE A 244 11.33 -5.90 6.34
CA PHE A 244 12.11 -4.88 7.06
C PHE A 244 13.54 -5.32 7.41
N SER A 245 13.72 -6.62 7.68
CA SER A 245 15.04 -7.22 7.87
C SER A 245 15.89 -7.13 6.59
N GLY A 246 15.27 -7.25 5.40
CA GLY A 246 15.92 -7.03 4.11
C GLY A 246 16.59 -5.66 3.96
N PHE A 247 15.94 -4.58 4.40
CA PHE A 247 16.55 -3.24 4.38
C PHE A 247 17.74 -3.12 5.35
N ALA A 248 17.61 -3.68 6.55
CA ALA A 248 18.70 -3.69 7.52
C ALA A 248 19.91 -4.47 6.98
N TYR A 249 19.67 -5.59 6.29
CA TYR A 249 20.71 -6.36 5.60
C TYR A 249 21.37 -5.54 4.50
N ALA A 250 20.60 -4.90 3.62
CA ALA A 250 21.13 -4.08 2.52
C ALA A 250 22.01 -2.93 3.02
N ILE A 251 21.58 -2.21 4.07
CA ILE A 251 22.36 -1.14 4.68
C ILE A 251 23.66 -1.69 5.31
N SER A 252 23.55 -2.78 6.08
CA SER A 252 24.70 -3.39 6.75
C SER A 252 25.72 -3.93 5.76
N ALA A 253 25.28 -4.64 4.73
CA ALA A 253 26.12 -5.20 3.68
C ALA A 253 26.81 -4.09 2.86
N ALA A 254 26.07 -3.04 2.47
CA ALA A 254 26.65 -1.87 1.80
C ALA A 254 27.73 -1.21 2.66
N TRP A 255 27.48 -1.04 3.96
CA TRP A 255 28.43 -0.47 4.90
C TRP A 255 29.70 -1.32 5.05
N LYS A 256 29.57 -2.63 5.22
CA LYS A 256 30.70 -3.55 5.30
C LYS A 256 31.51 -3.55 4.01
N ASN A 257 30.85 -3.42 2.85
CA ASN A 257 31.47 -3.43 1.54
C ASN A 257 31.92 -2.03 1.07
N ARG A 258 31.86 -1.00 1.92
CA ARG A 258 32.15 0.40 1.55
C ARG A 258 33.53 0.62 0.92
N HIS A 259 34.51 -0.19 1.30
CA HIS A 259 35.90 -0.10 0.85
C HIS A 259 36.16 -0.78 -0.51
N LEU A 260 35.19 -1.56 -1.02
CA LEU A 260 35.31 -2.25 -2.30
C LEU A 260 34.92 -1.30 -3.45
N SER A 261 35.64 -1.40 -4.57
CA SER A 261 35.29 -0.69 -5.81
C SER A 261 34.15 -1.39 -6.54
N LEU A 262 33.25 -0.60 -7.13
CA LEU A 262 32.19 -1.13 -7.97
C LEU A 262 32.76 -1.42 -9.37
N PRO A 263 32.31 -2.49 -10.05
CA PRO A 263 32.75 -2.78 -11.41
C PRO A 263 32.39 -1.61 -12.34
N PRO A 264 33.30 -1.19 -13.24
CA PRO A 264 33.08 -0.06 -14.13
C PRO A 264 32.19 -0.51 -15.30
N ASN A 265 30.86 -0.48 -15.13
CA ASN A 265 29.88 -0.43 -16.22
C ASN A 265 28.45 -0.29 -15.65
N ASN A 266 27.96 0.97 -15.57
CA ASN A 266 26.57 1.43 -15.70
C ASN A 266 26.42 2.83 -15.06
N PHE A 267 25.55 3.68 -15.58
CA PHE A 267 25.33 5.05 -15.07
C PHE A 267 24.78 5.07 -13.61
N ASP A 268 24.15 3.98 -13.16
CA ASP A 268 23.73 3.77 -11.76
C ASP A 268 24.83 3.18 -10.85
N ALA A 269 26.03 2.92 -11.38
CA ALA A 269 27.13 2.26 -10.67
C ALA A 269 27.74 3.11 -9.54
N ASN A 270 27.38 4.38 -9.38
CA ASN A 270 27.90 5.23 -8.29
C ASN A 270 27.08 5.18 -7.00
N TRP A 271 25.93 4.49 -6.98
CA TRP A 271 25.12 4.42 -5.78
C TRP A 271 25.74 3.49 -4.73
N PHE A 272 26.03 4.04 -3.55
CA PHE A 272 26.69 3.32 -2.44
C PHE A 272 26.03 1.98 -2.08
N LEU A 273 24.70 1.90 -2.11
CA LEU A 273 23.98 0.67 -1.78
C LEU A 273 24.24 -0.50 -2.75
N ASN A 274 24.71 -0.25 -3.98
CA ASN A 274 25.10 -1.33 -4.91
C ASN A 274 26.22 -2.20 -4.34
N LYS A 275 27.01 -1.65 -3.41
CA LYS A 275 28.08 -2.41 -2.74
C LYS A 275 27.54 -3.56 -1.91
N ALA A 276 26.27 -3.54 -1.50
CA ALA A 276 25.64 -4.66 -0.78
C ALA A 276 25.54 -5.95 -1.62
N CYS A 277 25.59 -5.85 -2.95
CA CYS A 277 25.52 -6.99 -3.86
C CYS A 277 26.89 -7.57 -4.25
N ILE A 278 28.00 -6.98 -3.77
CA ILE A 278 29.34 -7.47 -4.08
C ILE A 278 29.58 -8.79 -3.34
N LYS A 279 29.78 -9.86 -4.12
CA LYS A 279 30.17 -11.19 -3.63
C LYS A 279 31.68 -11.19 -3.40
N ARG A 280 32.15 -11.41 -2.17
CA ARG A 280 33.59 -11.43 -1.84
C ARG A 280 34.21 -12.78 -2.15
N ASP A 281 33.51 -13.85 -1.78
CA ASP A 281 33.92 -15.24 -2.03
C ASP A 281 32.68 -16.11 -2.26
N PRO A 282 32.38 -16.54 -3.51
CA PRO A 282 31.19 -17.32 -3.83
C PRO A 282 31.07 -18.62 -3.01
N SER A 283 32.18 -19.19 -2.54
CA SER A 283 32.18 -20.44 -1.78
C SER A 283 31.79 -20.26 -0.30
N LYS A 284 32.05 -19.07 0.27
CA LYS A 284 31.72 -18.70 1.65
C LYS A 284 30.42 -17.92 1.77
N ASP A 285 30.09 -17.14 0.75
CA ASP A 285 28.95 -16.24 0.77
C ASP A 285 27.66 -16.90 0.30
N LEU A 286 27.72 -18.00 -0.48
CA LEU A 286 26.54 -18.66 -1.06
C LEU A 286 26.41 -20.12 -0.61
N SER A 287 25.18 -20.57 -0.42
CA SER A 287 24.81 -21.98 -0.29
C SER A 287 24.92 -22.67 -1.67
N PRO A 288 24.96 -24.01 -1.73
CA PRO A 288 24.93 -24.74 -3.01
C PRO A 288 23.71 -24.40 -3.88
N GLU A 289 22.64 -23.89 -3.27
CA GLU A 289 21.38 -23.47 -3.89
C GLU A 289 21.38 -21.99 -4.31
N GLY A 290 22.47 -21.26 -4.06
CA GLY A 290 22.61 -19.85 -4.43
C GLY A 290 22.06 -18.84 -3.41
N GLU A 291 21.66 -19.28 -2.22
CA GLU A 291 21.22 -18.39 -1.14
C GLU A 291 22.40 -17.84 -0.32
N ALA A 292 22.28 -16.63 0.22
CA ALA A 292 23.33 -16.06 1.07
C ALA A 292 23.53 -16.87 2.37
N LYS A 293 24.73 -17.44 2.59
CA LYS A 293 25.09 -18.14 3.85
C LYS A 293 25.07 -17.18 5.05
N GLU A 294 25.58 -15.96 4.87
CA GLU A 294 25.45 -14.88 5.85
C GLU A 294 24.55 -13.76 5.29
N ARG A 295 23.33 -13.63 5.84
CA ARG A 295 22.34 -12.62 5.41
C ARG A 295 22.80 -11.16 5.62
N TRP A 296 23.85 -10.94 6.42
CA TRP A 296 24.37 -9.61 6.76
C TRP A 296 25.64 -9.21 5.98
N SER A 297 26.11 -10.04 5.04
CA SER A 297 27.32 -9.78 4.25
C SER A 297 27.02 -9.57 2.77
N VAL A 298 25.98 -10.22 2.24
CA VAL A 298 25.57 -10.14 0.82
C VAL A 298 24.04 -10.04 0.72
N CYS A 299 23.56 -9.17 -0.17
CA CYS A 299 22.14 -8.97 -0.45
C CYS A 299 21.80 -9.19 -1.93
N THR A 300 20.54 -9.50 -2.20
CA THR A 300 20.02 -9.60 -3.57
C THR A 300 19.90 -8.22 -4.21
N VAL A 301 20.00 -8.14 -5.54
CA VAL A 301 19.80 -6.88 -6.29
C VAL A 301 18.43 -6.29 -5.98
N ARG A 302 17.39 -7.13 -5.94
CA ARG A 302 16.02 -6.75 -5.56
C ARG A 302 15.95 -5.99 -4.23
N GLN A 303 16.59 -6.49 -3.17
CA GLN A 303 16.59 -5.82 -1.86
C GLN A 303 17.26 -4.44 -1.89
N VAL A 304 18.30 -4.28 -2.73
CA VAL A 304 18.99 -3.00 -2.90
C VAL A 304 18.15 -2.01 -3.70
N GLU A 305 17.51 -2.47 -4.79
CA GLU A 305 16.61 -1.63 -5.59
C GLU A 305 15.35 -1.23 -4.83
N GLU A 306 14.77 -2.12 -4.03
CA GLU A 306 13.66 -1.83 -3.11
C GLU A 306 14.02 -0.68 -2.14
N LEU A 307 15.24 -0.71 -1.57
CA LEU A 307 15.72 0.35 -0.67
C LEU A 307 16.05 1.65 -1.42
N LYS A 308 16.60 1.59 -2.62
CA LYS A 308 16.86 2.78 -3.46
C LYS A 308 15.56 3.47 -3.83
N ALA A 309 14.54 2.72 -4.25
CA ALA A 309 13.22 3.26 -4.59
C ALA A 309 12.64 4.02 -3.39
N LEU A 310 12.73 3.45 -2.18
CA LEU A 310 12.32 4.10 -0.94
C LEU A 310 13.06 5.43 -0.72
N ILE A 311 14.39 5.43 -0.81
CA ILE A 311 15.21 6.64 -0.60
C ILE A 311 14.91 7.73 -1.63
N LYS A 312 14.75 7.36 -2.91
CA LYS A 312 14.41 8.30 -3.99
C LYS A 312 13.07 9.00 -3.73
N VAL A 313 12.09 8.34 -3.10
CA VAL A 313 10.76 8.89 -2.81
C VAL A 313 10.75 9.86 -1.61
N ILE A 314 11.67 9.73 -0.66
CA ILE A 314 11.70 10.50 0.61
C ILE A 314 11.59 12.03 0.41
N PRO A 315 12.32 12.68 -0.52
CA PRO A 315 12.23 14.13 -0.72
C PRO A 315 10.85 14.61 -1.21
N ILE A 316 10.15 13.81 -2.00
CA ILE A 316 8.78 14.14 -2.43
C ILE A 316 7.80 13.87 -1.30
N TRP A 317 8.00 12.76 -0.56
CA TRP A 317 7.20 12.40 0.60
C TRP A 317 7.26 13.46 1.71
N SER A 318 8.44 14.03 1.99
CA SER A 318 8.60 15.05 3.05
C SER A 318 7.79 16.31 2.78
N ALA A 319 7.61 16.70 1.52
CA ALA A 319 6.74 17.83 1.16
C ALA A 319 5.25 17.56 1.48
N GLY A 320 4.85 16.29 1.57
CA GLY A 320 3.52 15.86 2.01
C GLY A 320 3.28 15.97 3.53
N ILE A 321 4.32 16.21 4.33
CA ILE A 321 4.20 16.36 5.80
C ILE A 321 3.41 17.62 6.15
N TYR A 322 3.67 18.72 5.43
CA TYR A 322 3.07 20.02 5.73
C TYR A 322 1.54 20.01 5.60
N ILE A 323 0.96 19.33 4.59
CA ILE A 323 -0.49 19.37 4.37
C ILE A 323 -1.27 18.82 5.57
N SER A 324 -0.72 17.82 6.27
CA SER A 324 -1.33 17.29 7.49
C SER A 324 -1.29 18.31 8.64
N ALA A 325 -0.21 19.09 8.76
CA ALA A 325 -0.11 20.19 9.72
C ALA A 325 -1.12 21.31 9.40
N ALA A 326 -1.31 21.62 8.12
CA ALA A 326 -2.22 22.68 7.68
C ALA A 326 -3.70 22.33 7.85
N ILE A 327 -4.07 21.05 7.63
CA ILE A 327 -5.45 20.57 7.71
C ILE A 327 -5.87 20.22 9.14
N GLY A 328 -4.96 19.72 9.98
CA GLY A 328 -5.26 19.24 11.34
C GLY A 328 -5.55 20.34 12.38
N GLN A 329 -5.93 21.54 11.97
CA GLN A 329 -6.05 22.71 12.84
C GLN A 329 -7.32 22.69 13.69
N SER A 330 -7.20 22.39 14.98
CA SER A 330 -8.32 22.40 15.94
C SER A 330 -8.95 23.78 16.19
N PHE A 331 -8.30 24.87 15.75
CA PHE A 331 -8.80 26.23 15.91
C PHE A 331 -10.09 26.49 15.12
N TRP A 332 -10.29 25.85 13.96
CA TRP A 332 -11.52 26.03 13.17
C TRP A 332 -12.78 25.61 13.93
N LEU A 333 -12.67 24.54 14.73
CA LEU A 333 -13.75 24.10 15.59
C LEU A 333 -14.05 25.15 16.69
N ALA A 334 -13.00 25.74 17.27
CA ALA A 334 -13.15 26.78 18.28
C ALA A 334 -13.76 28.07 17.69
N GLU A 335 -13.40 28.44 16.45
CA GLU A 335 -14.04 29.53 15.71
C GLU A 335 -15.53 29.24 15.46
N ALA A 336 -15.85 28.05 14.95
CA ALA A 336 -17.23 27.64 14.69
C ALA A 336 -18.10 27.73 15.95
N ASN A 337 -17.55 27.38 17.11
CA ASN A 337 -18.24 27.47 18.39
C ASN A 337 -18.59 28.91 18.81
N GLN A 338 -17.87 29.92 18.30
CA GLN A 338 -18.13 31.35 18.57
C GLN A 338 -18.99 32.03 17.49
N MET A 339 -19.44 31.30 16.47
CA MET A 339 -20.21 31.83 15.34
C MET A 339 -21.67 31.35 15.38
N LYS A 340 -22.56 32.02 14.64
CA LYS A 340 -23.97 31.59 14.52
C LYS A 340 -24.06 30.34 13.65
N ARG A 341 -24.39 29.20 14.26
CA ARG A 341 -24.47 27.86 13.62
C ARG A 341 -25.89 27.40 13.25
N HIS A 342 -26.89 28.28 13.34
CA HIS A 342 -28.27 27.96 13.00
C HIS A 342 -28.43 27.78 11.47
N LEU A 343 -28.89 26.60 11.05
CA LEU A 343 -29.27 26.33 9.66
C LEU A 343 -30.76 26.63 9.42
N THR A 344 -31.58 26.34 10.43
CA THR A 344 -33.00 26.70 10.49
C THR A 344 -33.28 27.33 11.86
N PRO A 345 -34.44 27.96 12.08
CA PRO A 345 -34.80 28.50 13.41
C PRO A 345 -34.82 27.46 14.53
N HIS A 346 -34.91 26.16 14.21
CA HIS A 346 -35.03 25.07 15.18
C HIS A 346 -33.83 24.12 15.21
N PHE A 347 -32.83 24.32 14.34
CA PHE A 347 -31.70 23.41 14.23
C PHE A 347 -30.37 24.16 14.15
N GLU A 348 -29.54 23.93 15.16
CA GLU A 348 -28.17 24.41 15.26
C GLU A 348 -27.19 23.27 14.94
N ILE A 349 -26.28 23.50 14.00
CA ILE A 349 -25.27 22.51 13.63
C ILE A 349 -24.22 22.44 14.75
N PRO A 350 -23.89 21.25 15.28
CA PRO A 350 -22.77 21.07 16.22
C PRO A 350 -21.46 21.60 15.63
N ALA A 351 -20.61 22.25 16.44
CA ALA A 351 -19.41 22.91 15.91
C ALA A 351 -18.44 21.91 15.27
N GLY A 352 -18.26 20.73 15.88
CA GLY A 352 -17.44 19.64 15.32
C GLY A 352 -17.97 19.07 13.99
N SER A 353 -19.26 19.25 13.69
CA SER A 353 -19.89 18.72 12.46
C SER A 353 -19.56 19.52 11.19
N PHE A 354 -18.91 20.69 11.30
CA PHE A 354 -18.47 21.44 10.10
C PHE A 354 -17.47 20.66 9.23
N THR A 355 -16.79 19.67 9.81
CA THR A 355 -15.94 18.71 9.08
C THR A 355 -16.68 17.95 7.98
N VAL A 356 -18.02 17.85 8.04
CA VAL A 356 -18.85 17.29 6.94
C VAL A 356 -18.58 17.95 5.61
N PHE A 357 -18.37 19.27 5.58
CA PHE A 357 -18.15 19.99 4.32
C PHE A 357 -16.84 19.55 3.64
N THR A 358 -15.81 19.21 4.41
CA THR A 358 -14.58 18.57 3.90
C THR A 358 -14.89 17.24 3.22
N LEU A 359 -15.65 16.37 3.90
CA LEU A 359 -15.98 15.04 3.39
C LEU A 359 -16.86 15.09 2.14
N LEU A 360 -17.83 16.01 2.11
CA LEU A 360 -18.69 16.23 0.94
C LEU A 360 -17.88 16.74 -0.24
N ALA A 361 -17.01 17.74 -0.04
CA ALA A 361 -16.16 18.27 -1.11
C ALA A 361 -15.22 17.20 -1.67
N LEU A 362 -14.58 16.40 -0.81
CA LEU A 362 -13.75 15.27 -1.20
C LEU A 362 -14.54 14.25 -2.03
N THR A 363 -15.71 13.83 -1.54
CA THR A 363 -16.54 12.80 -2.19
C THR A 363 -17.07 13.27 -3.54
N LEU A 364 -17.57 14.50 -3.61
CA LEU A 364 -18.05 15.12 -4.85
C LEU A 364 -16.92 15.25 -5.87
N TRP A 365 -15.72 15.63 -5.43
CA TRP A 365 -14.56 15.74 -6.30
C TRP A 365 -14.12 14.39 -6.87
N VAL A 366 -14.04 13.34 -6.05
CA VAL A 366 -13.70 11.99 -6.54
C VAL A 366 -14.71 11.53 -7.58
N ALA A 367 -16.01 11.69 -7.32
CA ALA A 367 -17.05 11.36 -8.28
C ALA A 367 -16.93 12.16 -9.58
N LEU A 368 -16.66 13.46 -9.49
CA LEU A 368 -16.46 14.33 -10.66
C LEU A 368 -15.21 13.95 -11.46
N TYR A 369 -14.11 13.67 -10.77
CA TYR A 369 -12.83 13.30 -11.38
C TYR A 369 -12.97 12.00 -12.19
N ASP A 370 -13.55 10.96 -11.60
CA ASP A 370 -13.68 9.66 -12.25
C ASP A 370 -14.73 9.64 -13.36
N ARG A 371 -15.87 10.32 -13.17
CA ARG A 371 -16.99 10.27 -14.13
C ARG A 371 -16.89 11.29 -15.25
N VAL A 372 -16.18 12.40 -15.03
CA VAL A 372 -16.14 13.52 -15.99
C VAL A 372 -14.71 13.77 -16.45
N ILE A 373 -13.77 14.02 -15.54
CA ILE A 373 -12.41 14.46 -15.93
C ILE A 373 -11.64 13.35 -16.64
N VAL A 374 -11.59 12.13 -16.08
CA VAL A 374 -10.86 11.01 -16.67
C VAL A 374 -11.37 10.67 -18.09
N PRO A 375 -12.68 10.48 -18.34
CA PRO A 375 -13.20 10.24 -19.68
C PRO A 375 -12.92 11.38 -20.67
N LEU A 376 -12.99 12.64 -20.22
CA LEU A 376 -12.69 13.80 -21.08
C LEU A 376 -11.22 13.88 -21.48
N LEU A 377 -10.31 13.56 -20.57
CA LEU A 377 -8.86 13.52 -20.84
C LEU A 377 -8.53 12.39 -21.83
N LEU A 378 -9.12 11.20 -21.64
CA LEU A 378 -8.96 10.07 -22.54
C LEU A 378 -9.49 10.38 -23.96
N LYS A 379 -10.61 11.11 -24.06
CA LYS A 379 -11.17 11.54 -25.35
C LYS A 379 -10.27 12.54 -26.10
N ARG A 380 -9.57 13.42 -25.38
CA ARG A 380 -8.73 14.46 -25.99
C ARG A 380 -7.31 14.00 -26.34
N SER A 381 -6.72 13.09 -25.56
CA SER A 381 -5.33 12.67 -25.75
C SER A 381 -5.14 11.14 -25.68
N PRO A 382 -5.76 10.35 -26.58
CA PRO A 382 -5.77 8.89 -26.49
C PRO A 382 -4.40 8.20 -26.72
N LYS A 383 -3.41 8.87 -27.34
CA LYS A 383 -2.10 8.27 -27.69
C LYS A 383 -0.91 8.72 -26.81
N GLN A 384 -1.10 9.69 -25.92
CA GLN A 384 0.00 10.31 -25.17
C GLN A 384 -0.02 10.01 -23.66
N LEU A 385 -1.11 9.44 -23.15
CA LEU A 385 -1.27 9.14 -21.73
C LEU A 385 -0.91 7.67 -21.47
N HIS A 386 0.29 7.42 -20.92
CA HIS A 386 0.66 6.12 -20.34
C HIS A 386 -0.18 5.76 -19.09
N GLN A 387 -0.99 6.69 -18.57
CA GLN A 387 -1.80 6.52 -17.37
C GLN A 387 -3.17 7.20 -17.52
N PRO A 388 -4.27 6.62 -17.02
CA PRO A 388 -5.59 7.25 -17.08
C PRO A 388 -5.69 8.44 -16.12
N GLY A 389 -5.77 9.67 -16.66
CA GLY A 389 -6.03 10.89 -15.89
C GLY A 389 -4.84 11.83 -15.71
N LEU A 390 -4.90 12.71 -14.71
CA LEU A 390 -3.82 13.63 -14.36
C LEU A 390 -2.65 12.87 -13.72
N GLY A 391 -1.41 13.20 -14.09
CA GLY A 391 -0.23 12.55 -13.52
C GLY A 391 -0.12 12.70 -12.00
N TYR A 392 0.43 11.68 -11.32
CA TYR A 392 0.45 11.60 -9.85
C TYR A 392 1.10 12.82 -9.18
N LYS A 393 2.29 13.23 -9.64
CA LYS A 393 3.00 14.41 -9.12
C LYS A 393 2.21 15.71 -9.33
N LEU A 394 1.51 15.84 -10.46
CA LEU A 394 0.68 17.01 -10.72
C LEU A 394 -0.48 17.09 -9.71
N ARG A 395 -1.17 15.96 -9.46
CA ARG A 395 -2.24 15.88 -8.45
C ARG A 395 -1.73 16.26 -7.06
N MET A 396 -0.56 15.73 -6.66
CA MET A 396 0.07 16.09 -5.39
C MET A 396 0.35 17.60 -5.28
N GLY A 397 0.94 18.21 -6.31
CA GLY A 397 1.22 19.64 -6.35
C GLY A 397 -0.04 20.51 -6.31
N ILE A 398 -1.09 20.13 -7.04
CA ILE A 398 -2.40 20.82 -7.01
C ILE A 398 -2.96 20.80 -5.59
N GLY A 399 -2.94 19.65 -4.92
CA GLY A 399 -3.45 19.55 -3.55
C GLY A 399 -2.67 20.41 -2.56
N LEU A 400 -1.33 20.49 -2.68
CA LEU A 400 -0.52 21.42 -1.88
C LEU A 400 -0.88 22.88 -2.13
N ALA A 401 -1.07 23.29 -3.38
CA ALA A 401 -1.47 24.65 -3.72
C ALA A 401 -2.87 25.00 -3.17
N ILE A 402 -3.84 24.09 -3.30
CA ILE A 402 -5.18 24.27 -2.74
C ILE A 402 -5.13 24.34 -1.21
N SER A 403 -4.26 23.57 -0.53
CA SER A 403 -4.08 23.67 0.92
C SER A 403 -3.57 25.04 1.37
N CYS A 404 -2.72 25.67 0.57
CA CYS A 404 -2.26 27.05 0.82
C CYS A 404 -3.39 28.06 0.60
N LEU A 405 -4.22 27.84 -0.41
CA LEU A 405 -5.40 28.66 -0.64
C LEU A 405 -6.41 28.53 0.51
N ALA A 406 -6.58 27.32 1.06
CA ALA A 406 -7.48 27.09 2.19
C ALA A 406 -7.05 27.85 3.44
N THR A 407 -5.76 27.83 3.79
CA THR A 407 -5.23 28.58 4.93
C THR A 407 -5.27 30.10 4.70
N ALA A 408 -5.08 30.57 3.46
CA ALA A 408 -5.26 31.98 3.11
C ALA A 408 -6.72 32.43 3.27
N VAL A 409 -7.68 31.61 2.82
CA VAL A 409 -9.11 31.87 3.01
C VAL A 409 -9.46 31.88 4.49
N ALA A 410 -8.96 30.93 5.28
CA ALA A 410 -9.14 30.92 6.73
C ALA A 410 -8.62 32.21 7.39
N ALA A 411 -7.45 32.72 6.98
CA ALA A 411 -6.91 33.99 7.48
C ALA A 411 -7.84 35.19 7.19
N ILE A 412 -8.41 35.24 5.99
CA ILE A 412 -9.35 36.30 5.58
C ILE A 412 -10.67 36.20 6.36
N VAL A 413 -11.21 34.99 6.49
CA VAL A 413 -12.44 34.73 7.23
C VAL A 413 -12.28 35.08 8.71
N GLU A 414 -11.15 34.71 9.33
CA GLU A 414 -10.88 35.02 10.73
C GLU A 414 -10.72 36.52 10.96
N LYS A 415 -10.01 37.21 10.07
CA LYS A 415 -9.91 38.68 10.13
C LYS A 415 -11.30 39.32 10.14
N LYS A 416 -12.18 38.87 9.23
CA LYS A 416 -13.56 39.36 9.16
C LYS A 416 -14.37 39.00 10.41
N ARG A 417 -14.29 37.76 10.89
CA ARG A 417 -14.98 37.31 12.12
C ARG A 417 -14.58 38.18 13.31
N ARG A 418 -13.27 38.40 13.48
CA ARG A 418 -12.71 39.22 14.57
C ARG A 418 -13.16 40.67 14.50
N GLU A 419 -13.14 41.31 13.33
CA GLU A 419 -13.59 42.70 13.16
C GLU A 419 -15.05 42.88 13.59
N HIS A 420 -15.93 41.94 13.24
CA HIS A 420 -17.34 41.98 13.65
C HIS A 420 -17.49 41.69 15.15
N ALA A 421 -16.74 40.74 15.70
CA ALA A 421 -16.76 40.42 17.12
C ALA A 421 -16.31 41.60 18.01
N LEU A 422 -15.33 42.39 17.54
CA LEU A 422 -14.91 43.62 18.23
C LEU A 422 -16.00 44.70 18.22
N ASN A 423 -16.88 44.70 17.22
CA ASN A 423 -18.07 45.55 17.16
C ASN A 423 -19.29 44.96 17.92
N GLY A 424 -19.13 43.81 18.57
CA GLY A 424 -20.22 43.12 19.30
C GLY A 424 -21.15 42.30 18.40
N GLU A 425 -20.79 42.06 17.14
CA GLU A 425 -21.60 41.31 16.18
C GLU A 425 -21.11 39.86 16.03
N ILE A 426 -22.04 38.91 15.98
CA ILE A 426 -21.74 37.49 15.72
C ILE A 426 -22.17 37.13 14.29
N ILE A 427 -21.20 36.73 13.47
CA ILE A 427 -21.40 36.34 12.07
C ILE A 427 -21.77 34.84 11.93
N SER A 428 -22.32 34.47 10.77
CA SER A 428 -22.70 33.08 10.46
C SER A 428 -21.47 32.18 10.30
N ALA A 429 -21.52 30.98 10.87
CA ALA A 429 -20.50 29.94 10.71
C ALA A 429 -20.38 29.42 9.26
N MET A 430 -21.34 29.73 8.38
CA MET A 430 -21.26 29.38 6.95
C MET A 430 -20.08 30.04 6.22
N TRP A 431 -19.52 31.12 6.78
CA TRP A 431 -18.27 31.70 6.31
C TRP A 431 -17.07 30.74 6.44
N LEU A 432 -17.18 29.67 7.23
CA LEU A 432 -16.13 28.65 7.35
C LEU A 432 -16.18 27.60 6.23
N VAL A 433 -17.31 27.43 5.55
CA VAL A 433 -17.52 26.38 4.54
C VAL A 433 -16.50 26.44 3.39
N PRO A 434 -16.09 27.62 2.87
CA PRO A 434 -15.09 27.70 1.81
C PRO A 434 -13.76 27.05 2.18
N GLN A 435 -13.18 27.32 3.36
CA GLN A 435 -11.91 26.70 3.75
C GLN A 435 -12.07 25.19 4.00
N TYR A 436 -13.16 24.73 4.62
CA TYR A 436 -13.42 23.29 4.78
C TYR A 436 -13.55 22.58 3.42
N SER A 437 -14.22 23.21 2.46
CA SER A 437 -14.39 22.65 1.11
C SER A 437 -13.06 22.60 0.34
N LEU A 438 -12.25 23.65 0.43
CA LEU A 438 -10.90 23.68 -0.17
C LEU A 438 -9.99 22.63 0.44
N VAL A 439 -10.06 22.41 1.75
CA VAL A 439 -9.33 21.33 2.44
C VAL A 439 -9.74 19.96 1.89
N GLY A 440 -11.04 19.72 1.72
CA GLY A 440 -11.54 18.47 1.14
C GLY A 440 -11.02 18.23 -0.27
N LEU A 441 -10.98 19.29 -1.10
CA LEU A 441 -10.37 19.23 -2.43
C LEU A 441 -8.86 18.99 -2.37
N ALA A 442 -8.15 19.69 -1.49
CA ALA A 442 -6.71 19.55 -1.30
C ALA A 442 -6.33 18.11 -0.92
N GLU A 443 -7.09 17.52 0.01
CA GLU A 443 -6.91 16.14 0.45
C GLU A 443 -7.23 15.15 -0.68
N ALA A 444 -8.33 15.35 -1.41
CA ALA A 444 -8.70 14.46 -2.53
C ALA A 444 -7.62 14.42 -3.63
N PHE A 445 -7.01 15.56 -3.94
CA PHE A 445 -5.91 15.62 -4.89
C PHE A 445 -4.60 15.04 -4.32
N ASN A 446 -4.23 15.46 -3.12
CA ASN A 446 -2.92 15.17 -2.55
C ASN A 446 -2.84 13.74 -1.99
N ALA A 447 -3.80 13.32 -1.17
CA ALA A 447 -3.77 12.00 -0.53
C ALA A 447 -3.87 10.88 -1.56
N ILE A 448 -4.83 10.97 -2.50
CA ILE A 448 -4.97 9.97 -3.56
C ILE A 448 -3.75 9.99 -4.48
N GLY A 449 -3.26 11.19 -4.85
CA GLY A 449 -2.06 11.34 -5.66
C GLY A 449 -0.81 10.76 -5.00
N GLN A 450 -0.64 10.91 -3.67
CA GLN A 450 0.45 10.32 -2.91
C GLN A 450 0.38 8.80 -2.90
N ILE A 451 -0.79 8.23 -2.58
CA ILE A 451 -0.98 6.78 -2.51
C ILE A 451 -0.69 6.15 -3.86
N GLU A 452 -1.28 6.66 -4.94
CA GLU A 452 -1.03 6.17 -6.31
C GLU A 452 0.44 6.36 -6.73
N PHE A 453 1.06 7.49 -6.37
CA PHE A 453 2.48 7.72 -6.62
C PHE A 453 3.33 6.66 -5.94
N TYR A 454 3.14 6.39 -4.65
CA TYR A 454 3.91 5.36 -3.94
C TYR A 454 3.70 3.97 -4.54
N TYR A 455 2.46 3.60 -4.87
CA TYR A 455 2.18 2.34 -5.57
C TYR A 455 2.81 2.27 -6.96
N SER A 456 3.01 3.40 -7.63
CA SER A 456 3.68 3.43 -8.93
C SER A 456 5.20 3.28 -8.83
N GLN A 457 5.80 3.66 -7.70
CA GLN A 457 7.26 3.67 -7.55
C GLN A 457 7.80 2.45 -6.82
N PHE A 458 6.96 1.73 -6.08
CA PHE A 458 7.35 0.56 -5.31
C PHE A 458 6.88 -0.74 -5.97
N PRO A 459 7.67 -1.83 -5.85
CA PRO A 459 7.23 -3.15 -6.29
C PRO A 459 6.06 -3.66 -5.43
N LYS A 460 5.33 -4.68 -5.92
CA LYS A 460 4.15 -5.22 -5.22
C LYS A 460 4.47 -5.71 -3.80
N SER A 461 5.69 -6.21 -3.58
CA SER A 461 6.22 -6.62 -2.26
C SER A 461 6.22 -5.49 -1.22
N MET A 462 6.25 -4.23 -1.66
CA MET A 462 6.33 -3.03 -0.81
C MET A 462 5.01 -2.25 -0.73
N SER A 463 3.90 -2.85 -1.17
CA SER A 463 2.55 -2.25 -1.10
C SER A 463 2.15 -1.79 0.32
N SER A 464 2.55 -2.51 1.36
CA SER A 464 2.30 -2.10 2.76
C SER A 464 3.14 -0.90 3.20
N ILE A 465 4.34 -0.72 2.64
CA ILE A 465 5.22 0.43 2.89
C ILE A 465 4.63 1.69 2.26
N ALA A 466 4.03 1.59 1.07
CA ALA A 466 3.34 2.70 0.43
C ALA A 466 2.29 3.35 1.35
N VAL A 467 1.41 2.53 1.94
CA VAL A 467 0.38 2.98 2.89
C VAL A 467 1.02 3.50 4.18
N SER A 468 2.04 2.81 4.68
CA SER A 468 2.73 3.19 5.92
C SER A 468 3.44 4.55 5.81
N LEU A 469 4.02 4.87 4.65
CA LEU A 469 4.63 6.18 4.40
C LEU A 469 3.60 7.30 4.44
N PHE A 470 2.42 7.10 3.85
CA PHE A 470 1.35 8.09 3.93
C PHE A 470 0.96 8.38 5.39
N THR A 471 0.69 7.34 6.19
CA THR A 471 0.35 7.51 7.62
C THR A 471 1.51 8.09 8.42
N LEU A 472 2.76 7.72 8.10
CA LEU A 472 3.95 8.30 8.74
C LEU A 472 4.09 9.80 8.43
N GLY A 473 3.78 10.21 7.20
CA GLY A 473 3.73 11.62 6.80
C GLY A 473 2.71 12.39 7.62
N MET A 474 1.52 11.81 7.84
CA MET A 474 0.50 12.40 8.73
C MET A 474 0.98 12.49 10.19
N CYS A 475 1.72 11.48 10.69
CA CYS A 475 2.32 11.53 12.02
C CYS A 475 3.25 12.74 12.18
N TYR A 476 4.24 12.87 11.28
CA TYR A 476 5.16 14.00 11.31
C TYR A 476 4.46 15.34 11.09
N GLY A 477 3.40 15.37 10.27
CA GLY A 477 2.63 16.59 10.04
C GLY A 477 1.88 17.05 11.29
N ASN A 478 1.29 16.12 12.04
CA ASN A 478 0.66 16.44 13.32
C ASN A 478 1.69 16.90 14.37
N LEU A 479 2.88 16.28 14.42
CA LEU A 479 3.98 16.74 15.29
C LEU A 479 4.46 18.15 14.90
N LEU A 480 4.58 18.42 13.61
CA LEU A 480 4.91 19.74 13.08
C LEU A 480 3.83 20.77 13.46
N GLY A 481 2.55 20.42 13.35
CA GLY A 481 1.43 21.24 13.79
C GLY A 481 1.53 21.64 15.27
N ALA A 482 1.76 20.65 16.15
CA ALA A 482 1.97 20.91 17.58
C ALA A 482 3.18 21.81 17.85
N LEU A 483 4.29 21.57 17.13
CA LEU A 483 5.50 22.39 17.26
C LEU A 483 5.24 23.85 16.84
N ILE A 484 4.55 24.06 15.72
CA ILE A 484 4.20 25.40 15.24
C ILE A 484 3.33 26.13 16.26
N VAL A 485 2.28 25.48 16.79
CA VAL A 485 1.41 26.09 17.81
C VAL A 485 2.22 26.50 19.04
N LYS A 486 3.07 25.61 19.56
CA LYS A 486 3.89 25.88 20.74
C LYS A 486 4.88 27.03 20.52
N ILE A 487 5.54 27.08 19.36
CA ILE A 487 6.47 28.15 19.00
C ILE A 487 5.73 29.48 18.89
N VAL A 488 4.60 29.52 18.17
CA VAL A 488 3.82 30.75 18.00
C VAL A 488 3.32 31.25 19.35
N GLU A 489 2.79 30.38 20.20
CA GLU A 489 2.37 30.72 21.57
C GLU A 489 3.52 31.39 22.34
N SER A 490 4.68 30.74 22.42
CA SER A 490 5.84 31.23 23.19
C SER A 490 6.48 32.51 22.62
N CYS A 491 6.58 32.63 21.30
CA CYS A 491 7.22 33.78 20.66
C CYS A 491 6.34 35.03 20.68
N THR A 492 5.02 34.87 20.58
CA THR A 492 4.09 36.00 20.44
C THR A 492 3.62 36.57 21.77
N GLU A 493 3.70 35.81 22.88
CA GLU A 493 3.44 36.30 24.23
C GLU A 493 4.27 37.54 24.58
N ASN A 494 5.54 37.59 24.13
CA ASN A 494 6.49 38.65 24.47
C ASN A 494 6.58 39.79 23.44
N PHE A 495 5.90 39.66 22.29
CA PHE A 495 6.15 40.52 21.13
C PHE A 495 5.43 41.88 21.18
N ASN A 496 4.27 41.93 21.83
CA ASN A 496 3.37 43.09 21.73
C ASN A 496 3.48 44.08 22.90
N GLY A 497 4.34 43.83 23.91
CA GLY A 497 4.42 44.66 25.13
C GLY A 497 3.19 44.61 26.05
N GLU A 498 2.04 44.15 25.54
CA GLU A 498 0.76 43.96 26.25
C GLU A 498 0.59 42.56 26.87
N GLY A 499 1.53 41.63 26.62
CA GLY A 499 1.51 40.27 27.17
C GLY A 499 0.45 39.33 26.57
N VAL A 500 -0.14 39.66 25.41
CA VAL A 500 -1.17 38.85 24.74
C VAL A 500 -0.59 38.14 23.51
N SER A 501 -0.53 36.80 23.59
CA SER A 501 -0.17 35.90 22.48
C SER A 501 -1.09 36.08 21.27
N TRP A 502 -0.65 35.68 20.07
CA TRP A 502 -1.53 35.55 18.91
C TRP A 502 -2.62 34.48 19.12
N LEU A 503 -2.36 33.51 19.99
CA LEU A 503 -3.24 32.38 20.29
C LEU A 503 -3.71 32.40 21.76
N PRO A 504 -4.43 33.44 22.23
CA PRO A 504 -4.96 33.47 23.58
C PRO A 504 -6.25 32.64 23.67
N ASP A 505 -6.67 32.33 24.90
CA ASP A 505 -7.91 31.59 25.16
C ASP A 505 -9.16 32.31 24.64
N ASN A 506 -9.14 33.65 24.64
CA ASN A 506 -10.19 34.45 24.04
C ASN A 506 -9.84 34.81 22.58
N LEU A 507 -10.39 34.06 21.63
CA LEU A 507 -10.16 34.27 20.19
C LEU A 507 -10.48 35.69 19.71
N ASN A 508 -11.39 36.44 20.35
CA ASN A 508 -11.70 37.82 19.96
C ASN A 508 -10.54 38.78 20.28
N LYS A 509 -9.73 38.47 21.30
CA LYS A 509 -8.54 39.24 21.66
C LYS A 509 -7.30 38.79 20.87
N GLY A 510 -7.29 37.54 20.41
CA GLY A 510 -6.19 36.95 19.65
C GLY A 510 -6.00 37.51 18.25
N ARG A 511 -4.91 37.07 17.62
CA ARG A 511 -4.55 37.34 16.21
C ARG A 511 -4.41 36.02 15.45
N LEU A 512 -5.48 35.23 15.48
CA LEU A 512 -5.54 33.94 14.78
C LEU A 512 -5.44 34.12 13.25
N ASP A 513 -5.84 35.28 12.73
CA ASP A 513 -5.61 35.70 11.35
C ASP A 513 -4.11 35.67 10.98
N GLN A 514 -3.24 36.15 11.87
CA GLN A 514 -1.79 36.16 11.64
C GLN A 514 -1.19 34.75 11.71
N TYR A 515 -1.73 33.88 12.57
CA TYR A 515 -1.37 32.47 12.60
C TYR A 515 -1.68 31.76 11.27
N TYR A 516 -2.87 31.99 10.70
CA TYR A 516 -3.23 31.42 9.40
C TYR A 516 -2.41 31.99 8.24
N TRP A 517 -2.03 33.27 8.28
CA TRP A 517 -1.08 33.84 7.32
C TRP A 517 0.31 33.21 7.43
N LEU A 518 0.78 32.92 8.65
CA LEU A 518 2.04 32.19 8.86
C LEU A 518 1.97 30.78 8.27
N LEU A 519 0.87 30.05 8.50
CA LEU A 519 0.66 28.76 7.87
C LEU A 519 0.67 28.89 6.34
N THR A 520 -0.03 29.88 5.78
CA THR A 520 -0.05 30.15 4.34
C THR A 520 1.37 30.35 3.77
N LEU A 521 2.22 31.12 4.47
CA LEU A 521 3.61 31.34 4.09
C LEU A 521 4.41 30.04 4.10
N PHE A 522 4.30 29.23 5.16
CA PHE A 522 4.94 27.92 5.23
C PHE A 522 4.46 26.98 4.12
N GLY A 523 3.17 27.03 3.79
CA GLY A 523 2.60 26.27 2.68
C GLY A 523 3.18 26.69 1.33
N PHE A 524 3.31 27.99 1.10
CA PHE A 524 3.91 28.52 -0.12
C PHE A 524 5.39 28.09 -0.26
N VAL A 525 6.18 28.21 0.82
CA VAL A 525 7.57 27.72 0.84
C VAL A 525 7.64 26.21 0.59
N ASN A 526 6.74 25.43 1.21
CA ASN A 526 6.66 23.99 0.98
C ASN A 526 6.25 23.63 -0.45
N LEU A 527 5.39 24.43 -1.10
CA LEU A 527 5.03 24.26 -2.50
C LEU A 527 6.23 24.49 -3.42
N LEU A 528 7.06 25.51 -3.15
CA LEU A 528 8.30 25.73 -3.89
C LEU A 528 9.29 24.57 -3.69
N TYR A 529 9.46 24.12 -2.45
CA TYR A 529 10.25 22.93 -2.12
C TYR A 529 9.75 21.69 -2.89
N TYR A 530 8.43 21.46 -2.91
CA TYR A 530 7.81 20.38 -3.65
C TYR A 530 8.14 20.44 -5.15
N ILE A 531 8.03 21.62 -5.77
CA ILE A 531 8.33 21.81 -7.19
C ILE A 531 9.80 21.46 -7.47
N LEU A 532 10.73 21.90 -6.62
CA LEU A 532 12.15 21.58 -6.73
C LEU A 532 12.41 20.07 -6.60
N CYS A 533 11.80 19.41 -5.61
CA CYS A 533 11.92 17.96 -5.43
C CYS A 533 11.30 17.17 -6.58
N SER A 534 10.13 17.60 -7.07
CA SER A 534 9.43 16.96 -8.19
C SER A 534 10.20 17.08 -9.51
N TRP A 535 10.88 18.22 -9.71
CA TRP A 535 11.79 18.45 -10.82
C TRP A 535 13.04 17.57 -10.71
N ALA A 536 13.70 17.56 -9.55
CA ALA A 536 14.89 16.75 -9.30
C ALA A 536 14.64 15.23 -9.41
N TYR A 537 13.42 14.78 -9.13
CA TYR A 537 13.04 13.36 -9.21
C TYR A 537 12.93 12.84 -10.67
N GLY A 538 12.64 13.71 -11.64
CA GLY A 538 12.48 13.30 -13.04
C GLY A 538 11.16 12.54 -13.34
N PRO A 539 11.03 11.95 -14.55
CA PRO A 539 9.83 11.20 -14.97
C PRO A 539 9.56 9.96 -14.10
N CYS A 540 8.29 9.57 -13.98
CA CYS A 540 7.85 8.39 -13.23
C CYS A 540 7.94 7.12 -14.10
N GLU A 541 9.14 6.61 -14.34
CA GLU A 541 9.39 5.50 -15.29
C GLU A 541 9.58 4.13 -14.61
N ASN A 542 9.86 4.10 -13.30
CA ASN A 542 10.33 2.89 -12.59
C ASN A 542 9.34 1.70 -12.58
N ARG A 543 8.03 1.89 -12.80
CA ARG A 543 7.05 0.79 -12.74
C ARG A 543 7.21 -0.23 -13.86
N GLN A 544 7.56 0.23 -15.07
CA GLN A 544 7.76 -0.65 -16.22
C GLN A 544 8.86 -1.69 -15.95
N ILE A 545 9.94 -1.28 -15.29
CA ILE A 545 11.06 -2.16 -14.94
C ILE A 545 10.59 -3.31 -14.03
N TRP A 546 9.77 -3.02 -13.01
CA TRP A 546 9.27 -4.05 -12.09
C TRP A 546 8.24 -4.98 -12.75
N GLU A 547 7.37 -4.45 -13.59
CA GLU A 547 6.34 -5.24 -14.28
C GLU A 547 6.96 -6.14 -15.36
N GLU A 548 7.97 -5.66 -16.09
CA GLU A 548 8.75 -6.46 -17.04
C GLU A 548 9.55 -7.57 -16.33
N GLU A 549 10.23 -7.26 -15.21
CA GLU A 549 10.95 -8.27 -14.43
C GLU A 549 10.01 -9.29 -13.75
N GLU A 550 8.86 -8.86 -13.21
CA GLU A 550 7.87 -9.76 -12.61
C GLU A 550 7.19 -10.62 -13.67
N GLU A 551 6.85 -10.07 -14.84
CA GLU A 551 6.29 -10.85 -15.95
C GLU A 551 7.31 -11.83 -16.51
N GLU A 552 8.58 -11.45 -16.67
CA GLU A 552 9.64 -12.37 -17.08
C GLU A 552 9.85 -13.48 -16.04
N GLN A 553 9.90 -13.17 -14.73
CA GLN A 553 10.08 -14.19 -13.69
C GLN A 553 8.85 -15.10 -13.52
N GLU A 554 7.64 -14.54 -13.58
CA GLU A 554 6.38 -15.29 -13.46
C GLU A 554 6.14 -16.17 -14.71
N TYR A 555 6.55 -15.77 -15.91
CA TYR A 555 6.45 -16.59 -17.12
C TYR A 555 7.60 -17.59 -17.30
N VAL A 556 8.84 -17.24 -16.92
CA VAL A 556 9.95 -18.21 -16.89
C VAL A 556 9.68 -19.31 -15.86
N SER A 557 8.94 -18.99 -14.78
CA SER A 557 8.45 -19.98 -13.82
C SER A 557 7.14 -20.68 -14.21
N LYS A 558 6.27 -20.06 -15.02
CA LYS A 558 5.06 -20.69 -15.57
C LYS A 558 5.34 -21.47 -16.86
N SER A 559 5.29 -22.79 -16.71
CA SER A 559 4.81 -23.79 -17.68
C SER A 559 4.89 -23.52 -19.19
N LYS A 560 5.60 -24.38 -19.90
CA LYS A 560 5.32 -24.68 -21.30
C LYS A 560 4.16 -25.65 -21.40
N ASP A 561 3.38 -25.47 -22.45
CA ASP A 561 2.27 -26.34 -22.77
C ASP A 561 2.74 -27.45 -23.73
N PHE A 562 2.49 -28.71 -23.37
CA PHE A 562 2.67 -29.85 -24.27
C PHE A 562 1.55 -30.86 -24.03
N PHE A 563 1.19 -31.62 -25.06
CA PHE A 563 0.23 -32.73 -24.91
C PHE A 563 0.97 -34.00 -24.51
N ASP A 564 0.51 -34.68 -23.46
CA ASP A 564 1.07 -35.97 -23.04
C ASP A 564 0.52 -37.15 -23.86
N GLU A 565 0.94 -38.37 -23.50
CA GLU A 565 0.51 -39.59 -24.19
C GLU A 565 -1.01 -39.88 -24.08
N ASN A 566 -1.69 -39.27 -23.11
CA ASN A 566 -3.14 -39.41 -22.91
C ASN A 566 -3.94 -38.30 -23.62
N ASP A 567 -3.26 -37.45 -24.38
CA ASP A 567 -3.84 -36.30 -25.08
C ASP A 567 -4.34 -35.18 -24.14
N ASP A 568 -3.81 -35.15 -22.90
CA ASP A 568 -4.08 -34.10 -21.93
C ASP A 568 -3.05 -32.97 -22.07
N LEU A 569 -3.53 -31.72 -21.97
CA LEU A 569 -2.68 -30.54 -22.00
C LEU A 569 -1.96 -30.38 -20.66
N GLN A 570 -0.65 -30.58 -20.67
CA GLN A 570 0.23 -30.45 -19.51
C GLN A 570 0.89 -29.08 -19.49
N ASN A 571 0.94 -28.50 -18.29
CA ASN A 571 1.43 -27.15 -18.04
C ASN A 571 2.69 -27.24 -17.15
N VAL A 572 3.88 -27.38 -17.75
CA VAL A 572 5.15 -27.70 -17.04
C VAL A 572 6.35 -26.92 -17.55
N SER A 573 7.25 -26.46 -16.67
CA SER A 573 8.44 -25.72 -17.10
C SER A 573 9.55 -26.65 -17.60
N VAL A 574 10.39 -26.20 -18.54
CA VAL A 574 11.60 -26.97 -18.97
C VAL A 574 12.48 -27.29 -17.77
N HIS A 575 12.56 -26.36 -16.81
CA HIS A 575 13.28 -26.57 -15.56
C HIS A 575 12.75 -27.79 -14.80
N SER A 576 11.43 -27.90 -14.59
CA SER A 576 10.83 -29.07 -13.92
C SER A 576 11.03 -30.37 -14.70
N LEU A 577 11.01 -30.31 -16.03
CA LEU A 577 11.21 -31.47 -16.90
C LEU A 577 12.66 -31.97 -16.92
N ALA A 578 13.63 -31.05 -16.82
CA ALA A 578 15.07 -31.34 -16.92
C ALA A 578 15.76 -31.54 -15.56
N ALA A 579 15.13 -31.17 -14.43
CA ALA A 579 15.72 -31.32 -13.10
C ALA A 579 16.08 -32.78 -12.80
N GLY A 580 17.32 -33.01 -12.33
CA GLY A 580 17.82 -34.35 -12.02
C GLY A 580 18.02 -35.27 -13.23
N LYS A 581 17.95 -34.75 -14.46
CA LYS A 581 18.09 -35.51 -15.70
C LYS A 581 19.16 -34.91 -16.62
N LYS A 582 19.73 -35.75 -17.48
CA LYS A 582 20.45 -35.31 -18.66
C LYS A 582 19.47 -35.28 -19.84
N VAL A 583 19.26 -34.13 -20.43
CA VAL A 583 18.29 -33.94 -21.52
C VAL A 583 18.94 -33.26 -22.73
N VAL A 584 18.41 -33.53 -23.90
CA VAL A 584 18.75 -32.79 -25.13
C VAL A 584 17.60 -31.82 -25.40
N LEU A 585 17.92 -30.54 -25.54
CA LEU A 585 16.95 -29.49 -25.85
C LEU A 585 17.32 -28.84 -27.18
N PHE A 586 16.46 -28.96 -28.18
CA PHE A 586 16.68 -28.33 -29.48
C PHE A 586 15.51 -27.44 -29.88
N GLY A 587 15.84 -26.31 -30.50
CA GLY A 587 14.90 -25.29 -30.93
C GLY A 587 14.88 -25.14 -32.43
N VAL A 588 13.71 -24.79 -32.97
CA VAL A 588 13.50 -24.65 -34.40
C VAL A 588 12.64 -23.44 -34.77
N PRO A 589 12.88 -22.81 -35.94
CA PRO A 589 12.12 -21.63 -36.37
C PRO A 589 10.61 -21.80 -36.49
N GLY A 590 10.10 -22.99 -36.75
CA GLY A 590 8.66 -23.19 -36.85
C GLY A 590 8.26 -24.59 -37.22
N ALA A 591 7.11 -25.02 -36.70
CA ALA A 591 6.41 -26.22 -37.13
C ALA A 591 6.12 -26.20 -38.65
N PHE A 592 6.14 -27.37 -39.28
CA PHE A 592 5.86 -27.56 -40.72
C PHE A 592 6.78 -26.81 -41.71
N THR A 593 7.84 -26.16 -41.24
CA THR A 593 8.81 -25.53 -42.15
C THR A 593 9.78 -26.57 -42.74
N PRO A 594 10.32 -26.37 -43.97
CA PRO A 594 11.00 -27.42 -44.72
C PRO A 594 12.16 -28.06 -43.96
N THR A 595 13.21 -27.30 -43.64
CA THR A 595 14.41 -27.84 -42.97
C THR A 595 14.11 -28.37 -41.56
N CYS A 596 13.12 -27.81 -40.86
CA CYS A 596 12.68 -28.35 -39.56
C CYS A 596 12.07 -29.74 -39.71
N SER A 597 11.19 -29.89 -40.70
CA SER A 597 10.35 -31.09 -40.82
C SER A 597 11.00 -32.22 -41.59
N THR A 598 11.93 -31.92 -42.50
CA THR A 598 12.58 -32.94 -43.33
C THR A 598 13.99 -33.31 -42.87
N LYS A 599 14.61 -32.53 -41.98
CA LYS A 599 16.00 -32.76 -41.55
C LYS A 599 16.17 -32.70 -40.03
N HIS A 600 15.80 -31.58 -39.41
CA HIS A 600 16.16 -31.32 -38.02
C HIS A 600 15.42 -32.26 -37.05
N VAL A 601 14.09 -32.27 -37.09
CA VAL A 601 13.27 -33.10 -36.18
C VAL A 601 13.44 -34.61 -36.42
N PRO A 602 13.39 -35.12 -37.67
CA PRO A 602 13.60 -36.55 -37.93
C PRO A 602 14.93 -37.07 -37.38
N GLY A 603 16.02 -36.31 -37.48
CA GLY A 603 17.33 -36.73 -37.00
C GLY A 603 17.35 -37.05 -35.50
N PHE A 604 16.62 -36.29 -34.68
CA PHE A 604 16.51 -36.55 -33.24
C PHE A 604 15.57 -37.72 -32.91
N ILE A 605 14.53 -37.95 -33.74
CA ILE A 605 13.61 -39.08 -33.57
C ILE A 605 14.29 -40.39 -33.96
N GLU A 606 14.98 -40.43 -35.10
CA GLU A 606 15.64 -41.63 -35.63
C GLU A 606 16.80 -42.11 -34.73
N LYS A 607 17.52 -41.16 -34.11
CA LYS A 607 18.71 -41.44 -33.28
C LYS A 607 18.43 -41.51 -31.79
N GLU A 608 17.17 -41.59 -31.41
CA GLU A 608 16.74 -41.63 -30.01
C GLU A 608 17.42 -42.77 -29.22
N ALA A 609 17.56 -43.95 -29.81
CA ALA A 609 18.22 -45.09 -29.18
C ALA A 609 19.70 -44.82 -28.87
N GLU A 610 20.39 -44.07 -29.73
CA GLU A 610 21.79 -43.68 -29.54
C GLU A 610 21.93 -42.64 -28.41
N PHE A 611 21.00 -41.68 -28.34
CA PHE A 611 20.94 -40.72 -27.24
C PHE A 611 20.72 -41.42 -25.89
N LYS A 612 19.81 -42.39 -25.83
CA LYS A 612 19.58 -43.20 -24.62
C LYS A 612 20.81 -44.03 -24.26
N ALA A 613 21.51 -44.61 -25.23
CA ALA A 613 22.76 -45.34 -24.99
C ALA A 613 23.87 -44.44 -24.40
N LYS A 614 23.87 -43.14 -24.73
CA LYS A 614 24.77 -42.12 -24.15
C LYS A 614 24.24 -41.47 -22.86
N GLY A 615 23.17 -42.01 -22.27
CA GLY A 615 22.65 -41.58 -20.98
C GLY A 615 21.78 -40.32 -21.01
N VAL A 616 21.24 -39.94 -22.18
CA VAL A 616 20.20 -38.91 -22.28
C VAL A 616 18.85 -39.50 -21.86
N ASN A 617 18.18 -38.88 -20.89
CA ASN A 617 16.90 -39.31 -20.37
C ASN A 617 15.73 -38.93 -21.29
N GLU A 618 15.71 -37.67 -21.76
CA GLU A 618 14.61 -37.11 -22.54
C GLU A 618 15.11 -36.13 -23.60
N ILE A 619 14.37 -36.01 -24.71
CA ILE A 619 14.64 -35.05 -25.79
C ILE A 619 13.46 -34.08 -25.89
N PHE A 620 13.76 -32.79 -25.93
CA PHE A 620 12.79 -31.71 -25.98
C PHE A 620 12.96 -30.89 -27.24
N LEU A 621 11.86 -30.71 -27.97
CA LEU A 621 11.75 -29.82 -29.10
C LEU A 621 10.99 -28.56 -28.69
N VAL A 622 11.55 -27.38 -28.96
CA VAL A 622 10.89 -26.09 -28.72
C VAL A 622 10.69 -25.36 -30.04
N SER A 623 9.49 -24.80 -30.23
CA SER A 623 9.23 -23.88 -31.35
C SER A 623 8.24 -22.80 -30.95
N VAL A 624 8.34 -21.64 -31.62
CA VAL A 624 7.42 -20.51 -31.44
C VAL A 624 6.10 -20.81 -32.16
N ASN A 625 5.32 -21.71 -31.59
CA ASN A 625 4.01 -22.16 -32.06
C ASN A 625 3.14 -22.48 -30.85
N ASP A 626 1.82 -22.40 -31.01
CA ASP A 626 0.86 -22.80 -29.96
C ASP A 626 0.85 -24.33 -29.76
N PRO A 627 0.35 -24.82 -28.59
CA PRO A 627 0.35 -26.25 -28.29
C PRO A 627 -0.47 -27.10 -29.25
N PHE A 628 -1.51 -26.55 -29.90
CA PHE A 628 -2.33 -27.31 -30.86
C PHE A 628 -1.56 -27.54 -32.16
N VAL A 629 -0.85 -26.52 -32.65
CA VAL A 629 0.06 -26.66 -33.80
C VAL A 629 1.19 -27.64 -33.50
N MET A 630 1.79 -27.55 -32.30
CA MET A 630 2.84 -28.47 -31.89
C MET A 630 2.34 -29.93 -31.81
N LYS A 631 1.12 -30.16 -31.31
CA LYS A 631 0.46 -31.48 -31.31
C LYS A 631 0.21 -31.99 -32.72
N ALA A 632 -0.40 -31.19 -33.58
CA ALA A 632 -0.66 -31.57 -34.97
C ALA A 632 0.64 -31.90 -35.71
N TRP A 633 1.72 -31.17 -35.42
CA TRP A 633 3.02 -31.42 -36.01
C TRP A 633 3.66 -32.70 -35.47
N ALA A 634 3.57 -32.95 -34.17
CA ALA A 634 4.04 -34.19 -33.56
C ALA A 634 3.40 -35.42 -34.22
N GLN A 635 2.08 -35.37 -34.51
CA GLN A 635 1.34 -36.45 -35.16
C GLN A 635 1.81 -36.79 -36.57
N THR A 636 2.61 -35.93 -37.22
CA THR A 636 3.16 -36.21 -38.55
C THR A 636 4.36 -37.17 -38.54
N TYR A 637 4.95 -37.46 -37.37
CA TYR A 637 6.10 -38.35 -37.26
C TYR A 637 5.72 -39.68 -36.60
N SER A 638 5.92 -40.78 -37.31
CA SER A 638 5.84 -42.13 -36.70
C SER A 638 7.02 -42.35 -35.76
N GLY A 639 6.77 -42.75 -34.51
CA GLY A 639 7.84 -43.12 -33.57
C GLY A 639 8.41 -41.98 -32.71
N ASN A 640 7.73 -40.84 -32.63
CA ASN A 640 8.15 -39.67 -31.83
C ASN A 640 7.99 -39.81 -30.30
N LYS A 641 7.71 -41.01 -29.77
CA LYS A 641 7.25 -41.22 -28.37
C LYS A 641 8.18 -40.62 -27.30
N ASN A 642 9.44 -40.40 -27.63
CA ASN A 642 10.46 -39.94 -26.70
C ASN A 642 10.98 -38.52 -26.98
N VAL A 643 10.37 -37.81 -27.94
CA VAL A 643 10.62 -36.38 -28.20
C VAL A 643 9.39 -35.59 -27.77
N LYS A 644 9.51 -34.74 -26.75
CA LYS A 644 8.39 -33.88 -26.30
C LYS A 644 8.38 -32.58 -27.09
N PHE A 645 7.26 -32.31 -27.75
CA PHE A 645 7.02 -31.11 -28.55
C PHE A 645 6.47 -30.00 -27.65
N LEU A 646 7.35 -29.14 -27.15
CA LEU A 646 7.03 -28.06 -26.22
C LEU A 646 6.67 -26.78 -26.99
N ALA A 647 5.50 -26.21 -26.71
CA ALA A 647 5.08 -24.94 -27.28
C ALA A 647 5.77 -23.75 -26.60
N ASP A 648 6.12 -22.75 -27.40
CA ASP A 648 6.59 -21.41 -26.99
C ASP A 648 5.84 -20.34 -27.79
N GLY A 649 4.50 -20.42 -27.83
CA GLY A 649 3.67 -19.61 -28.73
C GLY A 649 3.86 -18.09 -28.61
N ALA A 650 4.30 -17.60 -27.45
CA ALA A 650 4.59 -16.19 -27.20
C ALA A 650 6.08 -15.81 -27.39
N ALA A 651 6.93 -16.73 -27.87
CA ALA A 651 8.38 -16.59 -28.03
C ALA A 651 9.17 -16.22 -26.76
N LYS A 652 8.55 -16.23 -25.58
CA LYS A 652 9.17 -15.74 -24.33
C LYS A 652 10.35 -16.61 -23.89
N TYR A 653 10.26 -17.93 -24.08
CA TYR A 653 11.40 -18.81 -23.75
C TYR A 653 12.55 -18.61 -24.73
N THR A 654 12.23 -18.43 -26.01
CA THR A 654 13.19 -18.08 -27.06
C THR A 654 13.88 -16.75 -26.78
N HIS A 655 13.13 -15.73 -26.35
CA HIS A 655 13.64 -14.42 -25.91
C HIS A 655 14.57 -14.55 -24.71
N ALA A 656 14.18 -15.31 -23.68
CA ALA A 656 15.01 -15.52 -22.48
C ALA A 656 16.36 -16.19 -22.79
N LEU A 657 16.45 -16.99 -23.85
CA LEU A 657 17.72 -17.57 -24.32
C LEU A 657 18.53 -16.63 -25.22
N GLY A 658 17.99 -15.47 -25.61
CA GLY A 658 18.58 -14.57 -26.60
C GLY A 658 18.63 -15.18 -28.01
N LEU A 659 17.73 -16.12 -28.32
CA LEU A 659 17.74 -16.91 -29.55
C LEU A 659 16.64 -16.52 -30.52
N GLU A 660 16.24 -15.25 -30.52
CA GLU A 660 15.22 -14.75 -31.43
C GLU A 660 15.74 -14.59 -32.86
N LEU A 661 14.83 -14.82 -33.80
CA LEU A 661 15.02 -14.66 -35.23
C LEU A 661 13.78 -13.96 -35.80
N ASP A 662 13.93 -12.72 -36.23
CA ASP A 662 12.85 -11.99 -36.89
C ASP A 662 12.69 -12.48 -38.34
N LEU A 663 11.56 -13.11 -38.63
CA LEU A 663 11.16 -13.56 -39.96
C LEU A 663 9.88 -12.84 -40.42
N SER A 664 9.63 -11.63 -39.93
CA SER A 664 8.46 -10.80 -40.31
C SER A 664 8.39 -10.56 -41.82
N GLU A 665 9.53 -10.31 -42.48
CA GLU A 665 9.60 -10.15 -43.95
C GLU A 665 9.16 -11.42 -44.72
N LYS A 666 9.23 -12.58 -44.08
CA LYS A 666 8.75 -13.87 -44.64
C LYS A 666 7.34 -14.23 -44.17
N GLY A 667 6.63 -13.29 -43.52
CA GLY A 667 5.28 -13.48 -43.01
C GLY A 667 5.18 -14.33 -41.75
N LEU A 668 6.30 -14.63 -41.07
CA LEU A 668 6.33 -15.55 -39.94
C LEU A 668 6.45 -14.84 -38.58
N GLY A 669 6.84 -13.57 -38.52
CA GLY A 669 7.07 -12.85 -37.27
C GLY A 669 8.33 -13.31 -36.53
N ILE A 670 8.40 -13.04 -35.23
CA ILE A 670 9.49 -13.48 -34.35
C ILE A 670 9.45 -15.00 -34.17
N ARG A 671 10.58 -15.66 -34.39
CA ARG A 671 10.75 -17.13 -34.30
C ARG A 671 12.01 -17.50 -33.52
N SER A 672 12.19 -18.79 -33.27
CA SER A 672 13.41 -19.33 -32.65
C SER A 672 14.51 -19.55 -33.67
N ARG A 673 15.75 -19.17 -33.36
CA ARG A 673 16.93 -19.68 -34.08
C ARG A 673 16.99 -21.20 -33.94
N ARG A 674 17.64 -21.87 -34.89
CA ARG A 674 17.97 -23.28 -34.69
C ARG A 674 19.05 -23.39 -33.64
N PHE A 675 18.86 -24.29 -32.69
CA PHE A 675 19.86 -24.61 -31.69
C PHE A 675 19.68 -26.04 -31.20
N ALA A 676 20.72 -26.62 -30.62
CA ALA A 676 20.66 -27.86 -29.86
C ALA A 676 21.63 -27.80 -28.67
N LEU A 677 21.11 -28.13 -27.48
CA LEU A 677 21.81 -28.08 -26.22
C LEU A 677 21.82 -29.46 -25.56
N VAL A 678 22.90 -29.78 -24.86
CA VAL A 678 22.92 -30.85 -23.85
C VAL A 678 22.83 -30.18 -22.49
N VAL A 679 21.85 -30.59 -21.69
CA VAL A 679 21.61 -30.07 -20.35
C VAL A 679 21.70 -31.20 -19.35
N ASP A 680 22.68 -31.16 -18.46
CA ASP A 680 22.89 -32.15 -17.40
C ASP A 680 22.58 -31.53 -16.05
N ASN A 681 21.48 -31.98 -15.42
CA ASN A 681 20.95 -31.45 -14.16
C ASN A 681 20.91 -29.91 -14.15
N LEU A 682 20.19 -29.35 -15.12
CA LEU A 682 20.00 -27.90 -15.32
C LEU A 682 21.26 -27.11 -15.73
N LYS A 683 22.40 -27.78 -15.92
CA LYS A 683 23.62 -27.15 -16.44
C LYS A 683 23.80 -27.46 -17.92
N VAL A 684 23.90 -26.42 -18.75
CA VAL A 684 24.24 -26.58 -20.18
C VAL A 684 25.70 -27.03 -20.29
N THR A 685 25.94 -28.19 -20.89
CA THR A 685 27.28 -28.76 -21.09
C THR A 685 27.75 -28.65 -22.55
N VAL A 686 26.81 -28.60 -23.49
CA VAL A 686 27.05 -28.39 -24.93
C VAL A 686 26.02 -27.40 -25.44
N ALA A 687 26.44 -26.43 -26.27
CA ALA A 687 25.57 -25.44 -26.86
C ALA A 687 25.92 -25.18 -28.33
N ASN A 688 25.12 -25.71 -29.25
CA ASN A 688 25.27 -25.48 -30.68
C ASN A 688 24.13 -24.58 -31.15
N VAL A 689 24.46 -23.37 -31.60
CA VAL A 689 23.49 -22.35 -32.05
C VAL A 689 23.80 -21.97 -33.49
N GLU A 690 22.80 -22.03 -34.36
CA GLU A 690 22.93 -21.64 -35.76
C GLU A 690 22.82 -20.12 -35.94
N ASN A 691 23.50 -19.60 -36.96
CA ASN A 691 23.34 -18.22 -37.39
C ASN A 691 22.20 -18.14 -38.42
N GLY A 692 21.10 -17.49 -38.05
CA GLY A 692 19.97 -17.28 -38.96
C GLY A 692 19.23 -18.58 -39.33
N GLY A 693 19.11 -18.86 -40.63
CA GLY A 693 18.35 -20.00 -41.17
C GLY A 693 19.17 -21.28 -41.42
N GLU A 694 20.44 -21.30 -41.03
CA GLU A 694 21.39 -22.39 -41.25
C GLU A 694 21.02 -23.66 -40.47
N PHE A 695 21.62 -24.79 -40.86
CA PHE A 695 21.51 -26.10 -40.19
C PHE A 695 22.83 -26.86 -40.44
N SER A 696 23.83 -26.55 -39.62
CA SER A 696 25.23 -26.95 -39.80
C SER A 696 25.86 -27.58 -38.56
N VAL A 697 25.45 -27.15 -37.36
CA VAL A 697 26.01 -27.54 -36.06
C VAL A 697 24.94 -28.06 -35.08
N SER A 698 23.65 -27.78 -35.33
CA SER A 698 22.55 -28.18 -34.45
C SER A 698 21.97 -29.55 -34.79
N SER A 699 22.66 -30.37 -35.61
CA SER A 699 22.15 -31.68 -36.00
C SER A 699 22.25 -32.70 -34.87
N ALA A 700 21.44 -33.77 -34.94
CA ALA A 700 21.52 -34.87 -33.99
C ALA A 700 22.91 -35.53 -33.97
N ASP A 701 23.58 -35.62 -35.13
CA ASP A 701 24.95 -36.14 -35.24
C ASP A 701 25.95 -35.30 -34.46
N ASP A 702 25.82 -33.98 -34.53
CA ASP A 702 26.78 -33.08 -33.88
C ASP A 702 26.61 -33.10 -32.36
N ILE A 703 25.37 -33.24 -31.87
CA ILE A 703 25.11 -33.46 -30.44
C ILE A 703 25.60 -34.84 -30.01
N LEU A 704 25.39 -35.89 -30.80
CA LEU A 704 25.91 -37.22 -30.47
C LEU A 704 27.44 -37.25 -30.44
N LYS A 705 28.15 -36.49 -31.29
CA LYS A 705 29.61 -36.37 -31.20
C LYS A 705 30.06 -35.67 -29.92
N ALA A 706 29.25 -34.76 -29.39
CA ALA A 706 29.56 -33.97 -28.20
C ALA A 706 29.18 -34.66 -26.88
N LEU A 707 28.35 -35.71 -26.92
CA LEU A 707 27.99 -36.61 -25.82
C LEU A 707 28.99 -37.76 -25.68
#